data_AF-A0AAU5R7Z8-F1
#
_entry.id   AF-A0AAU5R7Z8-F1
#
_cell.length_a   1.000
_cell.length_b   1.000
_cell.length_c   1.000
_cell.angle_alpha   90.00
_cell.angle_beta   90.00
_cell.angle_gamma   90.00
#
_symmetry.space_group_name_H-M   'P 1'
#
loop_
_entity.id
_entity.type
_entity.pdbx_description
1 polymer ?
#
loop_
_entity_poly.entity_id
_entity_poly.type
_entity_poly.pdbx_seq_one_letter_code
_entity_poly.pdbx_strand_id
1 'polypeptide(L)'
;MRVAPPDEVRRARIATSAIFLVVGSVFGGWVSRVPDIKAHVHADSGPFGLALLGIAVGAVAARPFAAVFVARYGSLTVTRLTAVFCCASLIAPSLAVDAVTLGCALALMGAALGSVDIAMNAHAVAVERLYGRPVMSSFHGLYSIGGLLGALAGGGAAVSGLSPSAHFTTAAVLTGGTALLVSTWLLPSPPDDPSAGHRRRKGLTLPRADRLPLILLGIIGFCSLAAEGAVGDWGSIYLHEDLGSSVGQASLGFVVYSLAMVAGRLLGGRVLEHWGEWRVITWMTALAGTGFLLALLAAHTLAALAGFLVMGLGLSLVLPVVLSRAGELGRGSEGLGIAVVSSISGMGPIVVPPVIGFLAEGVGLPASLGTLSALALVAVVLMQVVRRLAPAPPHQHDSPVSDARPEGPAVSSLIPVDPVVLSTAVVTTLAVEFDPQAREASIFYWERSLPHRRAVVEAAERIQDTAVSGLVRALRDAPADPAVHRSLRERLAELSRAGGEPGIDDLFTHAWRAESNSRLGYHLGPGYDGSRPGGDITAEGLSGRPGGAVAGGGDAEILVVVPFRDRGTGRRLRNLLACLMSLRDQSAPRASYRVMVVETDETPRSRAVITPYIDHYLFAHKTGHFNKSWAVNVGVVNAPFRPEAVCILDADVLADRDFIARNAERFRHSGTMGHLSYRDMWCLDEASTSRAITERLWEGAPEADAGHLRAFVLRRPPGCCVWVRTSAFHRIGGMDERFEGWGGEDNDFAYRMDTHSAFDHYDDPLLHMYHPSSAVLREDGELLNAHIPALTWKASSAIGDLNRFAAPKDAGPVADAEEQPAGTPAG
;
A
#
# COMPACT_ATOMS: atom_id res chain seq x y z
N MET A 1 17.11 1.27 14.08
CA MET A 1 17.56 0.82 12.74
C MET A 1 16.39 0.72 11.78
N ARG A 2 16.57 0.97 10.47
CA ARG A 2 15.59 0.54 9.45
C ARG A 2 15.83 -0.94 9.18
N VAL A 3 14.88 -1.82 9.55
CA VAL A 3 14.86 -3.17 8.95
C VAL A 3 14.74 -2.96 7.45
N ALA A 4 15.75 -3.40 6.71
CA ALA A 4 15.74 -3.31 5.26
C ALA A 4 14.56 -4.13 4.72
N PRO A 5 13.83 -3.66 3.69
CA PRO A 5 12.93 -4.56 2.97
C PRO A 5 13.77 -5.75 2.49
N PRO A 6 13.25 -7.00 2.60
CA PRO A 6 14.03 -8.21 2.33
C PRO A 6 14.71 -8.17 0.95
N ASP A 7 15.88 -8.81 0.84
CA ASP A 7 16.70 -8.74 -0.38
C ASP A 7 15.98 -9.29 -1.62
N GLU A 8 14.98 -10.15 -1.44
CA GLU A 8 14.06 -10.58 -2.49
C GLU A 8 13.17 -9.43 -2.99
N VAL A 9 12.48 -8.72 -2.08
CA VAL A 9 11.64 -7.56 -2.43
C VAL A 9 12.47 -6.41 -3.02
N ARG A 10 13.72 -6.23 -2.56
CA ARG A 10 14.69 -5.30 -3.17
C ARG A 10 15.04 -5.69 -4.60
N ARG A 11 15.36 -6.96 -4.84
CA ARG A 11 15.65 -7.50 -6.17
C ARG A 11 14.44 -7.39 -7.10
N ALA A 12 13.24 -7.67 -6.61
CA ALA A 12 12.02 -7.51 -7.39
C ALA A 12 11.66 -6.06 -7.72
N ARG A 13 11.95 -5.10 -6.81
CA ARG A 13 11.86 -3.68 -7.13
C ARG A 13 12.81 -3.30 -8.26
N ILE A 14 14.04 -3.82 -8.26
CA ILE A 14 15.02 -3.60 -9.35
C ILE A 14 14.56 -4.27 -10.64
N ALA A 15 14.05 -5.51 -10.58
CA ALA A 15 13.53 -6.23 -11.73
C ALA A 15 12.35 -5.51 -12.39
N THR A 16 11.36 -5.12 -11.60
CA THR A 16 10.18 -4.35 -12.06
C THR A 16 10.60 -3.00 -12.66
N SER A 17 11.53 -2.31 -12.01
CA SER A 17 12.15 -1.08 -12.52
C SER A 17 12.76 -1.26 -13.91
N ALA A 18 13.49 -2.35 -14.12
CA ALA A 18 14.10 -2.69 -15.39
C ALA A 18 13.08 -3.13 -16.46
N ILE A 19 12.00 -3.83 -16.08
CA ILE A 19 10.90 -4.17 -17.02
C ILE A 19 10.22 -2.90 -17.53
N PHE A 20 9.88 -1.94 -16.67
CA PHE A 20 9.29 -0.66 -17.12
C PHE A 20 10.24 0.07 -18.08
N LEU A 21 11.54 0.14 -17.76
CA LEU A 21 12.56 0.73 -18.64
C LEU A 21 12.68 0.01 -19.99
N VAL A 22 12.61 -1.33 -20.00
CA VAL A 22 12.60 -2.14 -21.22
C VAL A 22 11.39 -1.83 -22.09
N VAL A 23 10.17 -1.85 -21.55
CA VAL A 23 8.94 -1.61 -22.33
C VAL A 23 8.93 -0.18 -22.88
N GLY A 24 9.39 0.80 -22.09
CA GLY A 24 9.60 2.16 -22.58
C GLY A 24 10.61 2.23 -23.73
N SER A 25 11.74 1.52 -23.61
CA SER A 25 12.79 1.48 -24.65
C SER A 25 12.30 0.89 -25.97
N VAL A 26 11.43 -0.12 -25.93
CA VAL A 26 10.77 -0.68 -27.12
C VAL A 26 9.92 0.38 -27.82
N PHE A 27 9.08 1.11 -27.08
CA PHE A 27 8.22 2.15 -27.65
C PHE A 27 9.02 3.33 -28.21
N GLY A 28 10.04 3.82 -27.49
CA GLY A 28 10.93 4.87 -28.00
C GLY A 28 11.71 4.46 -29.25
N GLY A 29 12.16 3.20 -29.28
CA GLY A 29 12.80 2.60 -30.45
C GLY A 29 11.91 2.61 -31.69
N TRP A 30 10.63 2.23 -31.54
CA TRP A 30 9.61 2.35 -32.59
C TRP A 30 9.48 3.80 -33.10
N VAL A 31 9.15 4.75 -32.20
CA VAL A 31 8.88 6.16 -32.54
C VAL A 31 10.02 6.80 -33.34
N SER A 32 11.27 6.48 -33.00
CA SER A 32 12.45 7.02 -33.69
C SER A 32 12.62 6.58 -35.15
N ARG A 33 11.94 5.52 -35.58
CA ARG A 33 12.02 4.94 -36.93
C ARG A 33 10.70 5.00 -37.71
N VAL A 34 9.68 5.64 -37.16
CA VAL A 34 8.39 5.87 -37.83
C VAL A 34 8.55 6.42 -39.26
N PRO A 35 9.40 7.42 -39.55
CA PRO A 35 9.57 7.92 -40.92
C PRO A 35 10.15 6.87 -41.89
N ASP A 36 11.17 6.12 -41.46
CA ASP A 36 11.73 5.02 -42.27
C ASP A 36 10.67 3.96 -42.59
N ILE A 37 9.82 3.62 -41.61
CA ILE A 37 8.79 2.59 -41.76
C ILE A 37 7.65 3.06 -42.68
N LYS A 38 7.20 4.31 -42.55
CA LYS A 38 6.22 4.90 -43.48
C LYS A 38 6.74 4.88 -44.92
N ALA A 39 8.00 5.28 -45.12
CA ALA A 39 8.65 5.25 -46.43
C ALA A 39 8.82 3.81 -46.97
N HIS A 40 9.13 2.84 -46.10
CA HIS A 40 9.30 1.43 -46.46
C HIS A 40 8.03 0.79 -47.02
N VAL A 41 6.87 1.11 -46.45
CA VAL A 41 5.56 0.57 -46.92
C VAL A 41 4.90 1.44 -47.99
N HIS A 42 5.59 2.48 -48.48
CA HIS A 42 5.12 3.43 -49.49
C HIS A 42 3.71 4.00 -49.18
N ALA A 43 3.43 4.31 -47.92
CA ALA A 43 2.10 4.72 -47.48
C ALA A 43 1.94 6.25 -47.43
N ASP A 44 0.90 6.74 -48.09
CA ASP A 44 0.35 8.09 -47.88
C ASP A 44 -0.22 8.23 -46.45
N SER A 45 -0.46 9.48 -46.04
CA SER A 45 -0.83 9.81 -44.66
C SER A 45 -2.13 9.16 -44.18
N GLY A 46 -3.17 9.02 -45.01
CA GLY A 46 -4.42 8.34 -44.62
C GLY A 46 -4.22 6.86 -44.33
N PRO A 47 -3.70 6.06 -45.29
CA PRO A 47 -3.35 4.65 -45.08
C PRO A 47 -2.40 4.44 -43.89
N PHE A 48 -1.39 5.31 -43.72
CA PHE A 48 -0.48 5.22 -42.57
C PHE A 48 -1.18 5.52 -41.23
N GLY A 49 -2.03 6.54 -41.17
CA GLY A 49 -2.85 6.84 -39.99
C GLY A 49 -3.82 5.71 -39.63
N LEU A 50 -4.36 5.03 -40.63
CA LEU A 50 -5.18 3.83 -40.43
C LEU A 50 -4.34 2.61 -39.96
N ALA A 51 -3.08 2.49 -40.38
CA ALA A 51 -2.18 1.47 -39.85
C ALA A 51 -1.84 1.71 -38.37
N LEU A 52 -1.59 2.96 -37.96
CA LEU A 52 -1.32 3.34 -36.56
C LEU A 52 -2.46 2.98 -35.59
N LEU A 53 -3.73 3.04 -36.04
CA LEU A 53 -4.89 2.56 -35.28
C LEU A 53 -4.72 1.10 -34.80
N GLY A 54 -3.92 0.29 -35.52
CA GLY A 54 -3.54 -1.06 -35.11
C GLY A 54 -3.03 -1.14 -33.67
N ILE A 55 -2.12 -0.24 -33.26
CA ILE A 55 -1.54 -0.25 -31.89
C ILE A 55 -2.67 -0.15 -30.84
N ALA A 56 -3.59 0.80 -31.04
CA ALA A 56 -4.71 1.02 -30.14
C ALA A 56 -5.68 -0.17 -30.10
N VAL A 57 -6.07 -0.69 -31.27
CA VAL A 57 -7.00 -1.83 -31.38
C VAL A 57 -6.39 -3.09 -30.73
N GLY A 58 -5.13 -3.40 -31.02
CA GLY A 58 -4.41 -4.51 -30.42
C GLY A 58 -4.33 -4.41 -28.90
N ALA A 59 -3.96 -3.23 -28.38
CA ALA A 59 -3.84 -3.01 -26.94
C ALA A 59 -5.18 -3.15 -26.21
N VAL A 60 -6.26 -2.54 -26.75
CA VAL A 60 -7.61 -2.66 -26.18
C VAL A 60 -8.12 -4.10 -26.23
N ALA A 61 -7.89 -4.80 -27.34
CA ALA A 61 -8.31 -6.20 -27.48
C ALA A 61 -7.57 -7.14 -26.52
N ALA A 62 -6.27 -6.94 -26.28
CA ALA A 62 -5.45 -7.85 -25.48
C ALA A 62 -5.59 -7.67 -23.95
N ARG A 63 -5.83 -6.44 -23.48
CA ARG A 63 -5.89 -6.09 -22.04
C ARG A 63 -6.81 -7.00 -21.19
N PRO A 64 -8.06 -7.34 -21.60
CA PRO A 64 -8.92 -8.23 -20.82
C PRO A 64 -8.34 -9.64 -20.68
N PHE A 65 -7.74 -10.19 -21.74
CA PHE A 65 -7.10 -11.49 -21.70
C PHE A 65 -5.86 -11.46 -20.80
N ALA A 66 -5.04 -10.40 -20.88
CA ALA A 66 -3.90 -10.23 -19.99
C ALA A 66 -4.31 -10.22 -18.51
N ALA A 67 -5.43 -9.57 -18.16
CA ALA A 67 -5.95 -9.59 -16.78
C ALA A 67 -6.38 -11.02 -16.34
N VAL A 68 -7.04 -11.77 -17.22
CA VAL A 68 -7.39 -13.19 -16.98
C VAL A 68 -6.15 -14.07 -16.84
N PHE A 69 -5.12 -13.84 -17.66
CA PHE A 69 -3.85 -14.56 -17.57
C PHE A 69 -3.10 -14.23 -16.28
N VAL A 70 -3.04 -12.97 -15.86
CA VAL A 70 -2.42 -12.54 -14.59
C VAL A 70 -3.09 -13.25 -13.42
N ALA A 71 -4.43 -13.25 -13.38
CA ALA A 71 -5.16 -13.98 -12.35
C ALA A 71 -4.85 -15.48 -12.40
N ARG A 72 -4.89 -16.12 -13.58
CA ARG A 72 -4.74 -17.58 -13.68
C ARG A 72 -3.31 -18.11 -13.50
N TYR A 73 -2.28 -17.33 -13.80
CA TYR A 73 -0.88 -17.79 -13.87
C TYR A 73 0.10 -16.97 -13.02
N GLY A 74 -0.40 -15.97 -12.28
CA GLY A 74 0.39 -15.07 -11.44
C GLY A 74 1.08 -13.95 -12.24
N SER A 75 1.22 -12.79 -11.60
CA SER A 75 1.79 -11.59 -12.25
C SER A 75 3.23 -11.79 -12.76
N LEU A 76 4.07 -12.57 -12.07
CA LEU A 76 5.44 -12.89 -12.50
C LEU A 76 5.47 -13.56 -13.87
N THR A 77 4.75 -14.69 -14.01
CA THR A 77 4.78 -15.52 -15.22
C THR A 77 4.34 -14.73 -16.43
N VAL A 78 3.24 -13.99 -16.29
CA VAL A 78 2.68 -13.19 -17.37
C VAL A 78 3.57 -11.99 -17.68
N THR A 79 4.08 -11.26 -16.68
CA THR A 79 5.02 -10.14 -16.91
C THR A 79 6.25 -10.60 -17.69
N ARG A 80 6.85 -11.72 -17.30
CA ARG A 80 8.01 -12.30 -18.00
C ARG A 80 7.70 -12.62 -19.46
N LEU A 81 6.60 -13.32 -19.73
CA LEU A 81 6.23 -13.73 -21.09
C LEU A 81 5.86 -12.53 -21.97
N THR A 82 5.01 -11.64 -21.45
CA THR A 82 4.52 -10.45 -22.15
C THR A 82 5.63 -9.41 -22.40
N ALA A 83 6.60 -9.26 -21.49
CA ALA A 83 7.75 -8.38 -21.72
C ALA A 83 8.63 -8.88 -22.86
N VAL A 84 8.94 -10.18 -22.91
CA VAL A 84 9.72 -10.77 -24.02
C VAL A 84 8.94 -10.69 -25.34
N PHE A 85 7.63 -10.94 -25.31
CA PHE A 85 6.75 -10.77 -26.46
C PHE A 85 6.69 -9.31 -26.94
N CYS A 86 6.63 -8.34 -26.03
CA CYS A 86 6.71 -6.91 -26.34
C CYS A 86 8.02 -6.58 -27.07
N CYS A 87 9.17 -7.02 -26.54
CA CYS A 87 10.46 -6.82 -27.19
C CYS A 87 10.51 -7.44 -28.59
N ALA A 88 10.03 -8.68 -28.76
CA ALA A 88 10.01 -9.36 -30.06
C ALA A 88 9.05 -8.69 -31.07
N SER A 89 7.92 -8.16 -30.60
CA SER A 89 6.91 -7.53 -31.46
C SER A 89 7.42 -6.28 -32.20
N LEU A 90 8.46 -5.62 -31.69
CA LEU A 90 9.14 -4.49 -32.34
C LEU A 90 9.69 -4.83 -33.74
N ILE A 91 9.99 -6.10 -34.02
CA ILE A 91 10.49 -6.51 -35.34
C ILE A 91 9.38 -6.43 -36.40
N ALA A 92 8.13 -6.71 -36.04
CA ALA A 92 7.05 -6.93 -36.99
C ALA A 92 6.78 -5.74 -37.94
N PRO A 93 6.78 -4.47 -37.50
CA PRO A 93 6.59 -3.33 -38.41
C PRO A 93 7.65 -3.21 -39.50
N SER A 94 8.87 -3.72 -39.27
CA SER A 94 9.95 -3.74 -40.29
C SER A 94 9.83 -4.85 -41.33
N LEU A 95 8.80 -5.70 -41.23
CA LEU A 95 8.49 -6.78 -42.17
C LEU A 95 7.23 -6.50 -42.99
N ALA A 96 6.57 -5.36 -42.74
CA ALA A 96 5.40 -4.94 -43.51
C ALA A 96 5.81 -4.50 -44.92
N VAL A 97 4.98 -4.83 -45.92
CA VAL A 97 5.22 -4.51 -47.34
C VAL A 97 4.25 -3.45 -47.87
N ASP A 98 3.20 -3.15 -47.11
CA ASP A 98 2.15 -2.18 -47.42
C ASP A 98 1.49 -1.68 -46.11
N ALA A 99 0.60 -0.69 -46.22
CA ALA A 99 -0.09 -0.12 -45.07
C ALA A 99 -0.99 -1.12 -44.31
N VAL A 100 -1.52 -2.15 -44.98
CA VAL A 100 -2.44 -3.14 -44.37
C VAL A 100 -1.66 -4.13 -43.51
N THR A 101 -0.58 -4.68 -44.05
CA THR A 101 0.37 -5.53 -43.34
C THR A 101 1.05 -4.78 -42.20
N LEU A 102 1.33 -3.48 -42.36
CA LEU A 102 1.77 -2.62 -41.26
C LEU A 102 0.70 -2.49 -40.16
N GLY A 103 -0.57 -2.26 -40.51
CA GLY A 103 -1.66 -2.22 -39.54
C GLY A 103 -1.79 -3.53 -38.74
N CYS A 104 -1.62 -4.68 -39.38
CA CYS A 104 -1.57 -5.99 -38.71
C CYS A 104 -0.35 -6.13 -37.78
N ALA A 105 0.84 -5.70 -38.22
CA ALA A 105 2.05 -5.72 -37.40
C ALA A 105 1.97 -4.78 -36.18
N LEU A 106 1.37 -3.60 -36.37
CA LEU A 106 1.10 -2.65 -35.30
C LEU A 106 0.01 -3.13 -34.35
N ALA A 107 -0.99 -3.87 -34.81
CA ALA A 107 -1.93 -4.57 -33.94
C ALA A 107 -1.28 -5.66 -33.09
N LEU A 108 -0.29 -6.40 -33.63
CA LEU A 108 0.51 -7.35 -32.85
C LEU A 108 1.34 -6.65 -31.77
N MET A 109 2.03 -5.56 -32.13
CA MET A 109 2.81 -4.76 -31.19
C MET A 109 1.94 -4.08 -30.12
N GLY A 110 0.77 -3.57 -30.51
CA GLY A 110 -0.26 -3.05 -29.61
C GLY A 110 -0.76 -4.09 -28.63
N ALA A 111 -1.05 -5.31 -29.10
CA ALA A 111 -1.45 -6.42 -28.24
C ALA A 111 -0.36 -6.80 -27.24
N ALA A 112 0.91 -6.78 -27.65
CA ALA A 112 2.05 -7.03 -26.77
C ALA A 112 2.22 -5.93 -25.71
N LEU A 113 2.20 -4.65 -26.12
CA LEU A 113 2.25 -3.48 -25.24
C LEU A 113 1.09 -3.47 -24.22
N GLY A 114 -0.15 -3.67 -24.69
CA GLY A 114 -1.33 -3.73 -23.82
C GLY A 114 -1.34 -4.92 -22.86
N SER A 115 -0.71 -6.03 -23.23
CA SER A 115 -0.58 -7.20 -22.35
C SER A 115 0.47 -7.01 -21.26
N VAL A 116 1.65 -6.50 -21.63
CA VAL A 116 2.72 -6.24 -20.65
C VAL A 116 2.34 -5.12 -19.69
N ASP A 117 1.62 -4.10 -20.17
CA ASP A 117 1.08 -3.00 -19.35
C ASP A 117 0.23 -3.53 -18.17
N ILE A 118 -0.74 -4.40 -18.42
CA ILE A 118 -1.56 -5.01 -17.36
C ILE A 118 -0.70 -5.87 -16.41
N ALA A 119 0.18 -6.70 -16.96
CA ALA A 119 0.97 -7.65 -16.16
C ALA A 119 2.01 -6.94 -15.27
N MET A 120 2.78 -6.00 -15.84
CA MET A 120 3.84 -5.28 -15.13
C MET A 120 3.27 -4.36 -14.05
N ASN A 121 2.10 -3.74 -14.28
CA ASN A 121 1.44 -2.92 -13.27
C ASN A 121 0.85 -3.77 -12.12
N ALA A 122 0.25 -4.93 -12.42
CA ALA A 122 -0.18 -5.87 -11.39
C ALA A 122 1.01 -6.35 -10.54
N HIS A 123 2.13 -6.66 -11.18
CA HIS A 123 3.37 -7.03 -10.48
C HIS A 123 3.95 -5.88 -9.64
N ALA A 124 3.94 -4.65 -10.18
CA ALA A 124 4.39 -3.46 -9.48
C ALA A 124 3.56 -3.16 -8.21
N VAL A 125 2.24 -3.41 -8.23
CA VAL A 125 1.38 -3.32 -7.03
C VAL A 125 1.79 -4.35 -5.99
N ALA A 126 2.05 -5.60 -6.37
CA ALA A 126 2.52 -6.65 -5.44
C ALA A 126 3.88 -6.27 -4.81
N VAL A 127 4.82 -5.77 -5.62
CA VAL A 127 6.11 -5.25 -5.14
C VAL A 127 5.91 -4.07 -4.19
N GLU A 128 5.06 -3.10 -4.52
CA GLU A 128 4.81 -1.92 -3.69
C GLU A 128 4.25 -2.28 -2.30
N ARG A 129 3.29 -3.23 -2.25
CA ARG A 129 2.72 -3.73 -0.99
C ARG A 129 3.81 -4.31 -0.08
N LEU A 130 4.61 -5.26 -0.58
CA LEU A 130 5.68 -5.88 0.19
C LEU A 130 6.85 -4.91 0.49
N TYR A 131 7.07 -3.88 -0.33
CA TYR A 131 8.08 -2.85 -0.09
C TYR A 131 7.64 -1.83 0.98
N GLY A 132 6.35 -1.78 1.32
CA GLY A 132 5.80 -0.97 2.41
C GLY A 132 5.91 0.55 2.19
N ARG A 133 6.12 1.01 0.96
CA ARG A 133 6.25 2.43 0.58
C ARG A 133 5.75 2.62 -0.85
N PRO A 134 5.08 3.75 -1.18
CA PRO A 134 4.68 4.06 -2.54
C PRO A 134 5.92 4.20 -3.45
N VAL A 135 6.00 3.37 -4.48
CA VAL A 135 7.10 3.28 -5.46
C VAL A 135 6.61 3.22 -6.90
N MET A 136 5.31 3.06 -7.16
CA MET A 136 4.70 2.97 -8.50
C MET A 136 5.11 4.14 -9.41
N SER A 137 5.10 5.37 -8.88
CA SER A 137 5.55 6.56 -9.62
C SER A 137 7.01 6.46 -10.09
N SER A 138 7.88 5.73 -9.38
CA SER A 138 9.27 5.53 -9.81
C SER A 138 9.39 4.54 -10.96
N PHE A 139 8.48 3.56 -11.08
CA PHE A 139 8.44 2.64 -12.21
C PHE A 139 8.01 3.36 -13.50
N HIS A 140 6.94 4.17 -13.47
CA HIS A 140 6.54 5.00 -14.63
C HIS A 140 7.59 6.06 -15.01
N GLY A 141 8.36 6.57 -14.03
CA GLY A 141 9.53 7.39 -14.32
C GLY A 141 10.58 6.66 -15.16
N LEU A 142 10.86 5.39 -14.84
CA LEU A 142 11.79 4.56 -15.60
C LEU A 142 11.25 4.12 -16.96
N TYR A 143 9.94 3.93 -17.13
CA TYR A 143 9.33 3.77 -18.46
C TYR A 143 9.61 5.00 -19.35
N SER A 144 9.46 6.21 -18.80
CA SER A 144 9.73 7.46 -19.52
C SER A 144 11.21 7.59 -19.90
N ILE A 145 12.12 7.22 -18.99
CA ILE A 145 13.57 7.15 -19.26
C ILE A 145 13.88 6.08 -20.32
N GLY A 146 13.19 4.94 -20.29
CA GLY A 146 13.26 3.93 -21.35
C GLY A 146 12.91 4.51 -22.71
N GLY A 147 11.77 5.20 -22.84
CA GLY A 147 11.35 5.86 -24.08
C GLY A 147 12.40 6.84 -24.62
N LEU A 148 13.00 7.63 -23.74
CA LEU A 148 14.10 8.53 -24.08
C LEU A 148 15.33 7.77 -24.62
N LEU A 149 15.77 6.71 -23.93
CA LEU A 149 16.93 5.89 -24.33
C LEU A 149 16.68 5.14 -25.65
N GLY A 150 15.48 4.58 -25.83
CA GLY A 150 15.08 3.91 -27.06
C GLY A 150 15.06 4.87 -28.26
N ALA A 151 14.54 6.08 -28.09
CA ALA A 151 14.48 7.06 -29.16
C ALA A 151 15.87 7.63 -29.55
N LEU A 152 16.76 7.78 -28.57
CA LEU A 152 18.17 8.13 -28.80
C LEU A 152 18.93 7.00 -29.50
N ALA A 153 18.73 5.75 -29.07
CA ALA A 153 19.38 4.57 -29.68
C ALA A 153 18.95 4.38 -31.15
N GLY A 154 17.63 4.46 -31.42
CA GLY A 154 17.11 4.29 -32.78
C GLY A 154 17.45 5.47 -33.70
N GLY A 155 17.48 6.70 -33.18
CA GLY A 155 17.99 7.87 -33.90
C GLY A 155 19.48 7.77 -34.22
N GLY A 156 20.31 7.37 -33.26
CA GLY A 156 21.73 7.12 -33.48
C GLY A 156 21.99 6.01 -34.50
N ALA A 157 21.17 4.95 -34.46
CA ALA A 157 21.20 3.90 -35.47
C ALA A 157 20.81 4.41 -36.87
N ALA A 158 19.88 5.36 -36.97
CA ALA A 158 19.51 6.00 -38.24
C ALA A 158 20.66 6.86 -38.79
N VAL A 159 21.30 7.68 -37.94
CA VAL A 159 22.52 8.44 -38.30
C VAL A 159 23.65 7.53 -38.78
N SER A 160 23.75 6.33 -38.19
CA SER A 160 24.75 5.32 -38.53
C SER A 160 24.39 4.49 -39.78
N GLY A 161 23.26 4.78 -40.43
CA GLY A 161 22.82 4.09 -41.65
C GLY A 161 22.29 2.67 -41.44
N LEU A 162 21.99 2.26 -40.20
CA LEU A 162 21.39 0.93 -39.95
C LEU A 162 19.94 0.91 -40.45
N SER A 163 19.58 -0.15 -41.18
CA SER A 163 18.19 -0.36 -41.61
C SER A 163 17.24 -0.51 -40.41
N PRO A 164 15.94 -0.19 -40.54
CA PRO A 164 14.97 -0.35 -39.47
C PRO A 164 14.90 -1.79 -38.94
N SER A 165 14.94 -2.78 -39.84
CA SER A 165 14.91 -4.20 -39.45
C SER A 165 16.15 -4.62 -38.65
N ALA A 166 17.35 -4.15 -39.02
CA ALA A 166 18.56 -4.39 -38.24
C ALA A 166 18.46 -3.75 -36.85
N HIS A 167 18.06 -2.48 -36.78
CA HIS A 167 17.87 -1.77 -35.51
C HIS A 167 16.82 -2.45 -34.61
N PHE A 168 15.62 -2.74 -35.12
CA PHE A 168 14.55 -3.37 -34.35
C PHE A 168 14.94 -4.79 -33.89
N THR A 169 15.64 -5.57 -34.72
CA THR A 169 16.13 -6.89 -34.32
C THR A 169 17.18 -6.79 -33.20
N THR A 170 18.16 -5.89 -33.32
CA THR A 170 19.15 -5.66 -32.26
C THR A 170 18.49 -5.15 -30.97
N ALA A 171 17.56 -4.19 -31.08
CA ALA A 171 16.81 -3.67 -29.93
C ALA A 171 15.97 -4.76 -29.26
N ALA A 172 15.25 -5.59 -30.02
CA ALA A 172 14.46 -6.71 -29.52
C ALA A 172 15.32 -7.75 -28.78
N VAL A 173 16.51 -8.09 -29.31
CA VAL A 173 17.44 -9.02 -28.67
C VAL A 173 18.01 -8.45 -27.37
N LEU A 174 18.48 -7.19 -27.37
CA LEU A 174 19.06 -6.55 -26.18
C LEU A 174 18.02 -6.33 -25.07
N THR A 175 16.85 -5.80 -25.42
CA THR A 175 15.76 -5.55 -24.46
C THR A 175 15.10 -6.84 -23.99
N GLY A 176 14.88 -7.81 -24.89
CA GLY A 176 14.35 -9.14 -24.55
C GLY A 176 15.31 -9.96 -23.69
N GLY A 177 16.61 -9.93 -23.99
CA GLY A 177 17.66 -10.54 -23.15
C GLY A 177 17.74 -9.90 -21.77
N THR A 178 17.63 -8.57 -21.70
CA THR A 178 17.54 -7.83 -20.43
C THR A 178 16.30 -8.25 -19.64
N ALA A 179 15.11 -8.28 -20.27
CA ALA A 179 13.86 -8.73 -19.65
C ALA A 179 13.96 -10.15 -19.10
N LEU A 180 14.55 -11.09 -19.88
CA LEU A 180 14.79 -12.46 -19.43
C LEU A 180 15.72 -12.52 -18.22
N LEU A 181 16.85 -11.80 -18.25
CA LEU A 181 17.83 -11.78 -17.17
C LEU A 181 17.20 -11.25 -15.86
N VAL A 182 16.55 -10.08 -15.92
CA VAL A 182 15.93 -9.49 -14.72
C VAL A 182 14.67 -10.22 -14.28
N SER A 183 14.00 -10.98 -15.16
CA SER A 183 12.81 -11.76 -14.79
C SER A 183 13.08 -12.83 -13.72
N THR A 184 14.34 -13.25 -13.56
CA THR A 184 14.77 -14.17 -12.50
C THR A 184 14.70 -13.57 -11.09
N TRP A 185 14.52 -12.24 -10.98
CA TRP A 185 14.46 -11.49 -9.73
C TRP A 185 13.05 -10.95 -9.42
N LEU A 186 12.05 -11.22 -10.26
CA LEU A 186 10.64 -10.87 -9.99
C LEU A 186 10.09 -11.66 -8.81
N LEU A 187 9.11 -11.11 -8.07
CA LEU A 187 8.48 -11.78 -6.92
C LEU A 187 7.67 -13.02 -7.36
N PRO A 188 7.90 -14.21 -6.77
CA PRO A 188 6.94 -15.30 -6.86
C PRO A 188 5.55 -14.80 -6.47
N SER A 189 4.60 -14.86 -7.41
CA SER A 189 3.20 -14.47 -7.19
C SER A 189 2.35 -15.67 -7.57
N PRO A 190 1.58 -16.29 -6.64
CA PRO A 190 0.62 -17.31 -7.02
C PRO A 190 -0.50 -16.71 -7.89
N PRO A 191 -1.28 -17.56 -8.58
CA PRO A 191 -2.51 -17.15 -9.24
C PRO A 191 -3.49 -16.46 -8.27
N ASP A 192 -4.05 -15.31 -8.66
CA ASP A 192 -5.18 -14.70 -7.96
C ASP A 192 -6.45 -15.55 -8.16
N ASP A 193 -7.35 -15.58 -7.17
CA ASP A 193 -8.68 -16.16 -7.37
C ASP A 193 -9.44 -15.34 -8.44
N PRO A 194 -9.83 -15.94 -9.58
CA PRO A 194 -10.46 -15.22 -10.69
C PRO A 194 -11.82 -14.60 -10.33
N SER A 195 -12.41 -14.95 -9.18
CA SER A 195 -13.64 -14.35 -8.67
C SER A 195 -13.45 -12.93 -8.08
N ALA A 196 -12.22 -12.53 -7.71
CA ALA A 196 -11.94 -11.23 -7.10
C ALA A 196 -12.10 -10.06 -8.09
N GLY A 197 -11.67 -10.22 -9.35
CA GLY A 197 -11.67 -9.15 -10.35
C GLY A 197 -13.05 -8.72 -10.85
N HIS A 198 -14.08 -9.54 -10.70
CA HIS A 198 -15.39 -9.34 -11.36
C HIS A 198 -16.51 -8.82 -10.46
N ARG A 199 -16.32 -8.71 -9.13
CA ARG A 199 -17.40 -8.34 -8.19
C ARG A 199 -17.54 -6.84 -7.91
N ARG A 200 -16.63 -5.99 -8.42
CA ARG A 200 -16.64 -4.52 -8.20
C ARG A 200 -17.48 -3.72 -9.23
N ARG A 201 -18.60 -4.27 -9.70
CA ARG A 201 -19.61 -3.57 -10.52
C ARG A 201 -21.06 -3.93 -10.13
N LYS A 202 -21.47 -3.59 -8.90
CA LYS A 202 -22.86 -3.24 -8.63
C LYS A 202 -23.04 -1.74 -8.90
N GLY A 203 -24.10 -1.37 -9.61
CA GLY A 203 -24.20 -0.06 -10.26
C GLY A 203 -24.36 1.10 -9.28
N LEU A 204 -23.31 1.91 -9.13
CA LEU A 204 -23.43 3.28 -8.64
C LEU A 204 -23.73 4.19 -9.85
N THR A 205 -24.81 4.94 -9.78
CA THR A 205 -25.19 5.92 -10.80
C THR A 205 -24.71 7.31 -10.41
N LEU A 206 -23.85 7.93 -11.23
CA LEU A 206 -23.44 9.32 -11.02
C LEU A 206 -24.66 10.26 -10.99
N PRO A 207 -24.75 11.19 -10.01
CA PRO A 207 -25.78 12.23 -10.00
C PRO A 207 -25.78 13.03 -11.32
N ARG A 208 -26.94 13.56 -11.73
CA ARG A 208 -27.05 14.25 -13.03
C ARG A 208 -26.19 15.52 -13.13
N ALA A 209 -25.96 16.21 -12.01
CA ALA A 209 -25.17 17.45 -11.96
C ALA A 209 -23.69 17.23 -12.29
N ASP A 210 -23.07 16.17 -11.77
CA ASP A 210 -21.62 15.95 -11.84
C ASP A 210 -21.17 15.39 -13.21
N ARG A 211 -22.12 14.91 -14.03
CA ARG A 211 -21.84 14.31 -15.35
C ARG A 211 -21.20 15.30 -16.32
N LEU A 212 -21.70 16.54 -16.39
CA LEU A 212 -21.18 17.52 -17.34
C LEU A 212 -19.74 17.96 -16.99
N PRO A 213 -19.40 18.33 -15.74
CA PRO A 213 -18.01 18.54 -15.32
C PRO A 213 -17.09 17.34 -15.62
N LEU A 214 -17.52 16.10 -15.32
CA LEU A 214 -16.72 14.90 -15.58
C LEU A 214 -16.52 14.63 -17.08
N ILE A 215 -17.53 14.86 -17.93
CA ILE A 215 -17.40 14.76 -19.39
C ILE A 215 -16.42 15.81 -19.92
N LEU A 216 -16.50 17.06 -19.44
CA LEU A 216 -15.60 18.13 -19.84
C LEU A 216 -14.15 17.86 -19.40
N LEU A 217 -13.93 17.36 -18.18
CA LEU A 217 -12.61 16.87 -17.75
C LEU A 217 -12.11 15.71 -18.63
N GLY A 218 -12.99 14.78 -19.01
CA GLY A 218 -12.69 13.72 -19.97
C GLY A 218 -12.25 14.26 -21.34
N ILE A 219 -12.91 15.32 -21.85
CA ILE A 219 -12.54 15.97 -23.12
C ILE A 219 -11.20 16.69 -23.00
N ILE A 220 -10.91 17.35 -21.87
CA ILE A 220 -9.60 17.98 -21.62
C ILE A 220 -8.49 16.91 -21.58
N GLY A 221 -8.72 15.79 -20.88
CA GLY A 221 -7.79 14.66 -20.85
C GLY A 221 -7.63 13.97 -22.21
N PHE A 222 -8.70 13.91 -23.03
CA PHE A 222 -8.64 13.50 -24.44
C PHE A 222 -7.72 14.42 -25.23
N CYS A 223 -7.88 15.75 -25.13
CA CYS A 223 -6.99 16.70 -25.81
C CYS A 223 -5.52 16.54 -25.37
N SER A 224 -5.28 16.27 -24.08
CA SER A 224 -3.93 16.00 -23.56
C SER A 224 -3.31 14.74 -24.17
N LEU A 225 -4.01 13.60 -24.13
CA LEU A 225 -3.50 12.34 -24.67
C LEU A 225 -3.48 12.30 -26.20
N ALA A 226 -4.37 13.05 -26.86
CA ALA A 226 -4.36 13.28 -28.30
C ALA A 226 -3.07 13.99 -28.75
N ALA A 227 -2.70 15.08 -28.07
CA ALA A 227 -1.48 15.81 -28.36
C ALA A 227 -0.22 14.99 -28.03
N GLU A 228 -0.21 14.25 -26.91
CA GLU A 228 0.87 13.34 -26.53
C GLU A 228 1.09 12.23 -27.57
N GLY A 229 0.01 11.57 -28.03
CA GLY A 229 0.08 10.55 -29.09
C GLY A 229 0.60 11.12 -30.41
N ALA A 230 0.11 12.29 -30.82
CA ALA A 230 0.52 12.92 -32.07
C ALA A 230 2.02 13.24 -32.17
N VAL A 231 2.73 13.46 -31.05
CA VAL A 231 4.21 13.57 -31.08
C VAL A 231 4.87 12.26 -31.45
N GLY A 232 4.42 11.15 -30.84
CA GLY A 232 4.97 9.82 -31.09
C GLY A 232 4.66 9.31 -32.50
N ASP A 233 3.46 9.61 -32.99
CA ASP A 233 2.94 9.08 -34.25
C ASP A 233 3.30 9.94 -35.47
N TRP A 234 3.33 11.27 -35.32
CA TRP A 234 3.47 12.22 -36.43
C TRP A 234 4.60 13.24 -36.26
N GLY A 235 5.11 13.44 -35.04
CA GLY A 235 6.12 14.46 -34.76
C GLY A 235 7.42 14.23 -35.53
N SER A 236 7.90 12.99 -35.61
CA SER A 236 9.07 12.63 -36.41
C SER A 236 8.81 12.68 -37.92
N ILE A 237 7.58 12.42 -38.37
CA ILE A 237 7.19 12.54 -39.78
C ILE A 237 7.25 14.01 -40.20
N TYR A 238 6.62 14.91 -39.44
CA TYR A 238 6.64 16.36 -39.69
C TYR A 238 8.09 16.91 -39.77
N LEU A 239 8.94 16.54 -38.81
CA LEU A 239 10.34 16.97 -38.83
C LEU A 239 11.11 16.42 -40.04
N HIS A 240 10.77 15.23 -40.55
CA HIS A 240 11.47 14.60 -41.67
C HIS A 240 10.95 15.09 -43.04
N GLU A 241 9.64 15.02 -43.26
CA GLU A 241 8.99 15.27 -44.56
C GLU A 241 8.76 16.77 -44.82
N ASP A 242 8.24 17.53 -43.84
CA ASP A 242 7.93 18.96 -44.02
C ASP A 242 9.15 19.87 -43.76
N LEU A 243 10.01 19.53 -42.79
CA LEU A 243 11.19 20.34 -42.43
C LEU A 243 12.53 19.79 -42.96
N GLY A 244 12.52 18.66 -43.68
CA GLY A 244 13.70 18.11 -44.36
C GLY A 244 14.84 17.63 -43.43
N SER A 245 14.56 17.35 -42.15
CA SER A 245 15.58 16.83 -41.23
C SER A 245 15.91 15.36 -41.51
N SER A 246 17.09 14.89 -41.12
CA SER A 246 17.37 13.45 -41.19
C SER A 246 16.53 12.67 -40.17
N VAL A 247 16.25 11.38 -40.41
CA VAL A 247 15.44 10.56 -39.48
C VAL A 247 16.02 10.54 -38.05
N GLY A 248 17.36 10.57 -37.92
CA GLY A 248 18.02 10.69 -36.62
C GLY A 248 17.89 12.06 -35.95
N GLN A 249 17.69 13.14 -36.71
CA GLN A 249 17.31 14.46 -36.16
C GLN A 249 15.81 14.51 -35.84
N ALA A 250 14.97 13.88 -36.65
CA ALA A 250 13.52 13.81 -36.44
C ALA A 250 13.16 13.08 -35.14
N SER A 251 13.91 12.04 -34.73
CA SER A 251 13.68 11.38 -33.44
C SER A 251 13.92 12.31 -32.23
N LEU A 252 14.70 13.39 -32.39
CA LEU A 252 14.92 14.35 -31.33
C LEU A 252 13.63 15.07 -30.89
N GLY A 253 12.61 15.16 -31.75
CA GLY A 253 11.31 15.73 -31.40
C GLY A 253 10.67 15.02 -30.20
N PHE A 254 10.66 13.69 -30.24
CA PHE A 254 10.15 12.87 -29.14
C PHE A 254 11.09 12.90 -27.91
N VAL A 255 12.41 12.98 -28.13
CA VAL A 255 13.43 13.09 -27.06
C VAL A 255 13.24 14.37 -26.24
N VAL A 256 13.18 15.54 -26.89
CA VAL A 256 13.03 16.82 -26.17
C VAL A 256 11.66 16.97 -25.52
N TYR A 257 10.60 16.50 -26.20
CA TYR A 257 9.26 16.39 -25.64
C TYR A 257 9.25 15.53 -24.37
N SER A 258 9.81 14.33 -24.42
CA SER A 258 9.86 13.39 -23.28
C SER A 258 10.68 13.94 -22.11
N LEU A 259 11.81 14.60 -22.40
CA LEU A 259 12.64 15.26 -21.39
C LEU A 259 11.88 16.40 -20.69
N ALA A 260 11.14 17.21 -21.45
CA ALA A 260 10.28 18.25 -20.92
C ALA A 260 9.13 17.68 -20.07
N MET A 261 8.49 16.59 -20.50
CA MET A 261 7.47 15.88 -19.74
C MET A 261 8.01 15.38 -18.38
N VAL A 262 9.22 14.81 -18.36
CA VAL A 262 9.88 14.37 -17.11
C VAL A 262 10.21 15.56 -16.22
N ALA A 263 10.82 16.63 -16.75
CA ALA A 263 11.14 17.82 -15.98
C ALA A 263 9.90 18.50 -15.39
N GLY A 264 8.84 18.65 -16.19
CA GLY A 264 7.57 19.22 -15.78
C GLY A 264 6.86 18.39 -14.71
N ARG A 265 6.90 17.04 -14.79
CA ARG A 265 6.34 16.16 -13.74
C ARG A 265 7.15 16.20 -12.44
N LEU A 266 8.46 16.41 -12.49
CA LEU A 266 9.32 16.52 -11.30
C LEU A 266 9.28 17.90 -10.62
N LEU A 267 9.03 18.97 -11.39
CA LEU A 267 8.99 20.36 -10.89
C LEU A 267 7.56 20.87 -10.65
N GLY A 268 6.58 20.28 -11.32
CA GLY A 268 5.19 20.74 -11.35
C GLY A 268 4.54 20.76 -9.98
N GLY A 269 4.88 19.79 -9.12
CA GLY A 269 4.51 19.73 -7.71
C GLY A 269 5.26 20.72 -6.79
N ARG A 270 5.49 21.92 -7.31
CA ARG A 270 5.95 23.16 -6.64
C ARG A 270 5.35 24.39 -7.36
N VAL A 271 5.07 24.23 -8.65
CA VAL A 271 4.37 25.23 -9.47
C VAL A 271 2.89 25.26 -9.10
N LEU A 272 2.23 24.09 -8.98
CA LEU A 272 0.85 23.94 -8.52
C LEU A 272 0.65 24.56 -7.13
N GLU A 273 1.50 24.17 -6.18
CA GLU A 273 1.68 24.74 -4.84
C GLU A 273 1.62 26.28 -4.80
N HIS A 274 2.51 26.95 -5.55
CA HIS A 274 2.75 28.39 -5.42
C HIS A 274 1.75 29.25 -6.22
N TRP A 275 1.26 28.76 -7.35
CA TRP A 275 0.42 29.55 -8.28
C TRP A 275 -1.05 29.15 -8.26
N GLY A 276 -1.38 28.02 -7.63
CA GLY A 276 -2.73 27.47 -7.53
C GLY A 276 -3.14 26.67 -8.76
N GLU A 277 -3.64 25.46 -8.50
CA GLU A 277 -3.91 24.42 -9.49
C GLU A 277 -4.63 24.91 -10.77
N TRP A 278 -5.81 25.52 -10.64
CA TRP A 278 -6.60 26.01 -11.78
C TRP A 278 -5.84 27.02 -12.66
N ARG A 279 -5.00 27.88 -12.07
CA ARG A 279 -4.19 28.85 -12.84
C ARG A 279 -3.10 28.11 -13.60
N VAL A 280 -2.37 27.23 -12.91
CA VAL A 280 -1.25 26.48 -13.48
C VAL A 280 -1.69 25.60 -14.63
N ILE A 281 -2.74 24.78 -14.49
CA ILE A 281 -3.19 23.93 -15.61
C ILE A 281 -3.70 24.78 -16.78
N THR A 282 -4.36 25.92 -16.51
CA THR A 282 -4.78 26.85 -17.58
C THR A 282 -3.56 27.36 -18.36
N TRP A 283 -2.53 27.84 -17.66
CA TRP A 283 -1.28 28.29 -18.29
C TRP A 283 -0.54 27.16 -19.01
N MET A 284 -0.47 25.97 -18.43
CA MET A 284 0.25 24.83 -18.99
C MET A 284 -0.49 24.24 -20.21
N THR A 285 -1.82 24.18 -20.19
CA THR A 285 -2.64 23.78 -21.35
C THR A 285 -2.53 24.82 -22.47
N ALA A 286 -2.49 26.12 -22.14
CA ALA A 286 -2.21 27.17 -23.11
C ALA A 286 -0.80 27.04 -23.69
N LEU A 287 0.20 26.80 -22.84
CA LEU A 287 1.61 26.56 -23.22
C LEU A 287 1.76 25.32 -24.10
N ALA A 288 0.96 24.27 -23.88
CA ALA A 288 0.89 23.11 -24.76
C ALA A 288 0.39 23.50 -26.15
N GLY A 289 -0.77 24.16 -26.22
CA GLY A 289 -1.36 24.62 -27.49
C GLY A 289 -0.43 25.56 -28.26
N THR A 290 0.15 26.58 -27.60
CA THR A 290 1.06 27.54 -28.23
C THR A 290 2.41 26.91 -28.56
N GLY A 291 2.97 26.04 -27.72
CA GLY A 291 4.20 25.31 -28.00
C GLY A 291 4.08 24.44 -29.24
N PHE A 292 2.94 23.73 -29.39
CA PHE A 292 2.67 22.94 -30.58
C PHE A 292 2.49 23.83 -31.82
N LEU A 293 1.75 24.95 -31.70
CA LEU A 293 1.59 25.90 -32.80
C LEU A 293 2.95 26.47 -33.27
N LEU A 294 3.81 26.86 -32.32
CA LEU A 294 5.17 27.33 -32.62
C LEU A 294 6.03 26.23 -33.25
N ALA A 295 5.84 24.96 -32.88
CA ALA A 295 6.52 23.84 -33.52
C ALA A 295 6.12 23.69 -34.99
N LEU A 296 4.82 23.84 -35.29
CA LEU A 296 4.22 23.67 -36.62
C LEU A 296 4.42 24.88 -37.55
N LEU A 297 4.64 26.07 -36.99
CA LEU A 297 5.00 27.29 -37.73
C LEU A 297 6.51 27.48 -37.89
N ALA A 298 7.33 26.54 -37.39
CA ALA A 298 8.78 26.64 -37.45
C ALA A 298 9.32 26.48 -38.88
N ALA A 299 10.21 27.37 -39.30
CA ALA A 299 10.87 27.28 -40.61
C ALA A 299 12.09 26.32 -40.64
N HIS A 300 12.48 25.74 -39.49
CA HIS A 300 13.60 24.80 -39.39
C HIS A 300 13.52 23.92 -38.14
N THR A 301 14.15 22.75 -38.20
CA THR A 301 14.10 21.68 -37.18
C THR A 301 14.36 22.17 -35.75
N LEU A 302 15.41 22.97 -35.52
CA LEU A 302 15.74 23.45 -34.16
C LEU A 302 14.62 24.31 -33.51
N ALA A 303 13.89 25.11 -34.30
CA ALA A 303 12.76 25.87 -33.79
C ALA A 303 11.55 24.95 -33.50
N ALA A 304 11.34 23.92 -34.33
CA ALA A 304 10.32 22.91 -34.07
C ALA A 304 10.60 22.09 -32.80
N LEU A 305 11.87 21.73 -32.55
CA LEU A 305 12.31 21.09 -31.31
C LEU A 305 12.05 21.97 -30.08
N ALA A 306 12.28 23.28 -30.18
CA ALA A 306 11.95 24.22 -29.11
C ALA A 306 10.43 24.28 -28.85
N GLY A 307 9.60 24.26 -29.91
CA GLY A 307 8.15 24.16 -29.77
C GLY A 307 7.69 22.85 -29.10
N PHE A 308 8.26 21.70 -29.49
CA PHE A 308 7.98 20.41 -28.84
C PHE A 308 8.43 20.35 -27.37
N LEU A 309 9.55 20.98 -27.02
CA LEU A 309 10.00 21.15 -25.64
C LEU A 309 8.97 21.96 -24.82
N VAL A 310 8.54 23.12 -25.34
CA VAL A 310 7.53 23.97 -24.71
C VAL A 310 6.19 23.23 -24.55
N MET A 311 5.79 22.47 -25.58
CA MET A 311 4.58 21.67 -25.53
C MET A 311 4.65 20.53 -24.49
N GLY A 312 5.80 19.84 -24.39
CA GLY A 312 6.03 18.82 -23.36
C GLY A 312 6.01 19.39 -21.94
N LEU A 313 6.53 20.61 -21.73
CA LEU A 313 6.36 21.31 -20.45
C LEU A 313 4.87 21.56 -20.18
N GLY A 314 4.13 22.05 -21.18
CA GLY A 314 2.70 22.31 -21.08
C GLY A 314 1.82 21.09 -20.79
N LEU A 315 2.06 19.94 -21.42
CA LEU A 315 1.25 18.72 -21.20
C LEU A 315 1.58 17.99 -19.89
N SER A 316 2.77 18.22 -19.31
CA SER A 316 3.33 17.40 -18.23
C SER A 316 2.41 17.16 -17.01
N LEU A 317 1.58 18.13 -16.63
CA LEU A 317 0.66 18.06 -15.48
C LEU A 317 -0.83 17.99 -15.85
N VAL A 318 -1.22 18.14 -17.12
CA VAL A 318 -2.64 18.27 -17.51
C VAL A 318 -3.42 17.02 -17.13
N LEU A 319 -2.97 15.83 -17.59
CA LEU A 319 -3.66 14.57 -17.32
C LEU A 319 -3.66 14.16 -15.83
N PRO A 320 -2.53 14.18 -15.08
CA PRO A 320 -2.53 13.82 -13.66
C PRO A 320 -3.54 14.61 -12.82
N VAL A 321 -3.66 15.91 -13.07
CA VAL A 321 -4.52 16.77 -12.25
C VAL A 321 -5.99 16.72 -12.70
N VAL A 322 -6.25 16.57 -14.00
CA VAL A 322 -7.58 16.25 -14.53
C VAL A 322 -8.14 14.97 -13.89
N LEU A 323 -7.30 13.96 -13.67
CA LEU A 323 -7.69 12.73 -12.96
C LEU A 323 -7.89 12.95 -11.45
N SER A 324 -7.09 13.80 -10.80
CA SER A 324 -7.30 14.17 -9.38
C SER A 324 -8.68 14.81 -9.18
N ARG A 325 -9.02 15.82 -9.98
CA ARG A 325 -10.34 16.49 -9.94
C ARG A 325 -11.50 15.56 -10.32
N ALA A 326 -11.25 14.56 -11.16
CA ALA A 326 -12.24 13.52 -11.46
C ALA A 326 -12.59 12.67 -10.22
N GLY A 327 -11.62 12.39 -9.34
CA GLY A 327 -11.84 11.71 -8.07
C GLY A 327 -12.72 12.53 -7.13
N GLU A 328 -12.37 13.81 -6.93
CA GLU A 328 -13.10 14.74 -6.06
C GLU A 328 -14.56 15.00 -6.50
N LEU A 329 -14.79 15.14 -7.81
CA LEU A 329 -16.12 15.35 -8.37
C LEU A 329 -16.97 14.07 -8.38
N GLY A 330 -16.37 12.89 -8.20
CA GLY A 330 -17.04 11.60 -8.20
C GLY A 330 -17.87 11.28 -6.94
N ARG A 331 -18.33 12.29 -6.18
CA ARG A 331 -18.98 12.23 -4.86
C ARG A 331 -19.75 10.91 -4.59
N GLY A 332 -19.19 10.06 -3.73
CA GLY A 332 -19.71 8.73 -3.39
C GLY A 332 -19.02 7.55 -4.11
N SER A 333 -18.19 7.80 -5.12
CA SER A 333 -17.31 6.83 -5.75
C SER A 333 -16.17 7.50 -6.54
N GLU A 334 -15.07 7.81 -5.85
CA GLU A 334 -13.85 8.39 -6.44
C GLU A 334 -13.38 7.61 -7.69
N GLY A 335 -13.39 6.27 -7.58
CA GLY A 335 -13.02 5.38 -8.68
C GLY A 335 -13.95 5.46 -9.90
N LEU A 336 -15.21 5.87 -9.76
CA LEU A 336 -16.14 6.02 -10.87
C LEU A 336 -15.90 7.31 -11.66
N GLY A 337 -15.61 8.42 -10.96
CA GLY A 337 -15.25 9.69 -11.60
C GLY A 337 -13.95 9.57 -12.39
N ILE A 338 -12.92 8.98 -11.77
CA ILE A 338 -11.65 8.64 -12.43
C ILE A 338 -11.89 7.70 -13.62
N ALA A 339 -12.70 6.65 -13.48
CA ALA A 339 -12.97 5.71 -14.58
C ALA A 339 -13.65 6.38 -15.79
N VAL A 340 -14.59 7.31 -15.58
CA VAL A 340 -15.23 8.06 -16.68
C VAL A 340 -14.21 8.93 -17.41
N VAL A 341 -13.42 9.72 -16.66
CA VAL A 341 -12.43 10.62 -17.26
C VAL A 341 -11.32 9.85 -17.97
N SER A 342 -10.79 8.77 -17.38
CA SER A 342 -9.83 7.88 -18.03
C SER A 342 -10.39 7.21 -19.29
N SER A 343 -11.67 6.83 -19.30
CA SER A 343 -12.31 6.20 -20.47
C SER A 343 -12.41 7.17 -21.65
N ILE A 344 -12.85 8.41 -21.42
CA ILE A 344 -12.93 9.45 -22.45
C ILE A 344 -11.53 9.86 -22.91
N SER A 345 -10.61 10.10 -21.96
CA SER A 345 -9.24 10.50 -22.26
C SER A 345 -8.51 9.46 -23.10
N GLY A 346 -8.70 8.17 -22.76
CA GLY A 346 -8.11 7.03 -23.45
C GLY A 346 -8.56 6.86 -24.90
N MET A 347 -9.61 7.56 -25.37
CA MET A 347 -10.00 7.58 -26.78
C MET A 347 -9.04 8.42 -27.65
N GLY A 348 -8.28 9.36 -27.07
CA GLY A 348 -7.39 10.28 -27.81
C GLY A 348 -6.40 9.53 -28.72
N PRO A 349 -5.52 8.68 -28.16
CA PRO A 349 -4.56 7.90 -28.94
C PRO A 349 -5.18 6.86 -29.89
N ILE A 350 -6.50 6.61 -29.79
CA ILE A 350 -7.22 5.68 -30.68
C ILE A 350 -7.75 6.43 -31.91
N VAL A 351 -8.43 7.56 -31.68
CA VAL A 351 -9.14 8.30 -32.72
C VAL A 351 -8.21 9.19 -33.54
N VAL A 352 -7.19 9.77 -32.89
CA VAL A 352 -6.37 10.83 -33.48
C VAL A 352 -5.49 10.36 -34.64
N PRO A 353 -4.78 9.21 -34.58
CA PRO A 353 -3.89 8.80 -35.67
C PRO A 353 -4.58 8.69 -37.05
N PRO A 354 -5.72 7.97 -37.22
CA PRO A 354 -6.39 7.94 -38.53
C PRO A 354 -7.00 9.29 -38.91
N VAL A 355 -7.53 10.07 -37.96
CA VAL A 355 -8.11 11.40 -38.26
C VAL A 355 -7.04 12.36 -38.78
N ILE A 356 -5.86 12.41 -38.18
CA ILE A 356 -4.74 13.24 -38.67
C ILE A 356 -4.26 12.73 -40.02
N GLY A 357 -4.17 11.42 -40.22
CA GLY A 357 -3.81 10.82 -41.50
C GLY A 357 -4.69 11.28 -42.66
N PHE A 358 -6.01 11.14 -42.51
CA PHE A 358 -6.98 11.55 -43.54
C PHE A 358 -7.05 13.07 -43.75
N LEU A 359 -6.92 13.87 -42.68
CA LEU A 359 -6.85 15.33 -42.83
C LEU A 359 -5.58 15.75 -43.60
N ALA A 360 -4.45 15.07 -43.37
CA ALA A 360 -3.18 15.41 -43.98
C ALA A 360 -3.15 15.20 -45.49
N GLU A 361 -3.97 14.30 -46.04
CA GLU A 361 -4.15 14.15 -47.49
C GLU A 361 -4.82 15.37 -48.15
N GLY A 362 -5.72 16.04 -47.43
CA GLY A 362 -6.48 17.18 -47.95
C GLY A 362 -5.84 18.54 -47.69
N VAL A 363 -5.27 18.75 -46.50
CA VAL A 363 -4.75 20.06 -46.05
C VAL A 363 -3.26 20.05 -45.65
N GLY A 364 -2.58 18.91 -45.78
CA GLY A 364 -1.19 18.74 -45.36
C GLY A 364 -1.04 18.40 -43.87
N LEU A 365 0.07 17.76 -43.52
CA LEU A 365 0.35 17.32 -42.15
C LEU A 365 0.46 18.48 -41.14
N PRO A 366 1.13 19.62 -41.42
CA PRO A 366 1.24 20.72 -40.46
C PRO A 366 -0.11 21.35 -40.10
N ALA A 367 -0.99 21.55 -41.09
CA ALA A 367 -2.32 22.09 -40.85
C ALA A 367 -3.21 21.10 -40.07
N SER A 368 -3.06 19.80 -40.33
CA SER A 368 -3.77 18.73 -39.64
C SER A 368 -3.35 18.63 -38.17
N LEU A 369 -2.05 18.63 -37.88
CA LEU A 369 -1.55 18.72 -36.50
C LEU A 369 -1.97 20.03 -35.81
N GLY A 370 -2.12 21.12 -36.59
CA GLY A 370 -2.66 22.39 -36.14
C GLY A 370 -4.06 22.27 -35.51
N THR A 371 -4.88 21.30 -35.91
CA THR A 371 -6.19 21.08 -35.27
C THR A 371 -6.05 20.60 -33.82
N LEU A 372 -4.97 19.86 -33.48
CA LEU A 372 -4.71 19.42 -32.11
C LEU A 372 -4.20 20.56 -31.23
N SER A 373 -3.38 21.46 -31.80
CA SER A 373 -3.03 22.73 -31.14
C SER A 373 -4.29 23.56 -30.84
N ALA A 374 -5.19 23.70 -31.82
CA ALA A 374 -6.47 24.38 -31.62
C ALA A 374 -7.35 23.70 -30.57
N LEU A 375 -7.41 22.36 -30.54
CA LEU A 375 -8.13 21.61 -29.49
C LEU A 375 -7.52 21.81 -28.10
N ALA A 376 -6.19 21.87 -27.97
CA ALA A 376 -5.54 22.21 -26.71
C ALA A 376 -5.89 23.64 -26.25
N LEU A 377 -5.94 24.61 -27.17
CA LEU A 377 -6.39 25.98 -26.87
C LEU A 377 -7.89 26.04 -26.49
N VAL A 378 -8.74 25.22 -27.11
CA VAL A 378 -10.15 25.05 -26.70
C VAL A 378 -10.24 24.43 -25.31
N ALA A 379 -9.38 23.46 -24.97
CA ALA A 379 -9.33 22.87 -23.64
C ALA A 379 -9.02 23.90 -22.53
N VAL A 380 -8.28 24.98 -22.82
CA VAL A 380 -8.11 26.14 -21.91
C VAL A 380 -9.46 26.80 -21.59
N VAL A 381 -10.33 26.96 -22.59
CA VAL A 381 -11.68 27.52 -22.41
C VAL A 381 -12.57 26.55 -21.65
N LEU A 382 -12.54 25.25 -21.98
CA LEU A 382 -13.27 24.22 -21.26
C LEU A 382 -12.87 24.17 -19.78
N MET A 383 -11.58 24.37 -19.46
CA MET A 383 -11.08 24.46 -18.09
C MET A 383 -11.77 25.58 -17.30
N GLN A 384 -11.99 26.76 -17.91
CA GLN A 384 -12.73 27.87 -17.28
C GLN A 384 -14.22 27.55 -17.11
N VAL A 385 -14.81 26.78 -18.03
CA VAL A 385 -16.21 26.33 -17.93
C VAL A 385 -16.36 25.32 -16.80
N VAL A 386 -15.49 24.31 -16.70
CA VAL A 386 -15.47 23.35 -15.58
C VAL A 386 -15.33 24.07 -14.25
N ARG A 387 -14.41 25.04 -14.14
CA ARG A 387 -14.22 25.85 -12.92
C ARG A 387 -15.48 26.64 -12.50
N ARG A 388 -16.38 26.99 -13.42
CA ARG A 388 -17.66 27.67 -13.14
C ARG A 388 -18.80 26.70 -12.84
N LEU A 389 -18.76 25.48 -13.39
CA LEU A 389 -19.77 24.44 -13.22
C LEU A 389 -19.53 23.57 -11.98
N ALA A 390 -18.27 23.43 -11.56
CA ALA A 390 -17.94 22.80 -10.29
C ALA A 390 -18.54 23.63 -9.14
N PRO A 391 -19.36 23.05 -8.26
CA PRO A 391 -19.92 23.78 -7.14
C PRO A 391 -18.80 24.28 -6.23
N ALA A 392 -18.96 25.48 -5.66
CA ALA A 392 -18.11 25.94 -4.58
C ALA A 392 -18.08 24.87 -3.47
N PRO A 393 -16.93 24.62 -2.81
CA PRO A 393 -16.86 23.66 -1.72
C PRO A 393 -17.90 24.07 -0.65
N PRO A 394 -18.73 23.14 -0.17
CA PRO A 394 -19.72 23.48 0.83
C PRO A 394 -19.01 23.98 2.10
N HIS A 395 -19.55 25.04 2.70
CA HIS A 395 -19.18 25.39 4.08
C HIS A 395 -19.49 24.18 4.97
N GLN A 396 -18.45 23.56 5.54
CA GLN A 396 -18.60 22.41 6.42
C GLN A 396 -19.12 22.88 7.77
N HIS A 397 -20.38 22.56 8.07
CA HIS A 397 -20.87 22.43 9.44
C HIS A 397 -20.64 20.98 9.88
N ASP A 398 -19.84 20.83 10.94
CA ASP A 398 -19.77 19.73 11.92
C ASP A 398 -19.62 18.25 11.46
N SER A 399 -18.71 17.56 12.16
CA SER A 399 -18.33 16.12 12.11
C SER A 399 -17.15 15.74 11.17
N PRO A 400 -16.32 14.74 11.55
CA PRO A 400 -14.86 14.91 11.42
C PRO A 400 -14.10 13.90 10.54
N VAL A 401 -12.83 14.24 10.24
CA VAL A 401 -11.74 13.41 9.65
C VAL A 401 -11.87 13.02 8.16
N SER A 402 -11.02 13.63 7.29
CA SER A 402 -10.02 12.92 6.44
C SER A 402 -9.32 13.85 5.41
N ASP A 403 -8.05 14.15 5.68
CA ASP A 403 -6.88 14.37 4.80
C ASP A 403 -6.97 15.08 3.42
N ALA A 404 -6.66 16.38 3.47
CA ALA A 404 -5.55 17.08 2.81
C ALA A 404 -4.83 16.51 1.55
N ARG A 405 -4.55 17.40 0.58
CA ARG A 405 -3.48 17.29 -0.44
C ARG A 405 -3.00 18.68 -0.96
N PRO A 406 -1.80 18.80 -1.58
CA PRO A 406 -0.79 19.74 -1.02
C PRO A 406 0.28 20.31 -1.98
N GLU A 407 1.38 20.86 -1.44
CA GLU A 407 2.81 20.47 -1.65
C GLU A 407 3.68 21.20 -0.57
N GLY A 408 5.01 21.41 -0.66
CA GLY A 408 6.18 20.51 -0.75
C GLY A 408 7.33 20.96 0.21
N PRO A 409 8.57 20.38 0.22
CA PRO A 409 9.08 19.26 -0.56
C PRO A 409 8.80 17.91 0.12
N ALA A 410 7.97 17.08 -0.53
CA ALA A 410 7.69 15.67 -0.22
C ALA A 410 7.21 15.30 1.21
N VAL A 411 7.06 16.24 2.15
CA VAL A 411 6.67 15.93 3.56
C VAL A 411 5.69 16.92 4.20
N SER A 412 5.71 18.22 3.85
CA SER A 412 4.63 19.17 4.27
C SER A 412 3.26 18.72 3.78
N SER A 413 3.27 17.82 2.80
CA SER A 413 2.18 17.54 1.90
C SER A 413 1.08 16.64 2.47
N LEU A 414 1.27 16.20 3.70
CA LEU A 414 0.29 15.42 4.44
C LEU A 414 -0.16 16.17 5.70
N ILE A 415 0.46 17.31 6.04
CA ILE A 415 0.19 18.05 7.27
C ILE A 415 -1.23 18.63 7.20
N PRO A 416 -2.16 18.23 8.09
CA PRO A 416 -3.49 18.80 8.15
C PRO A 416 -3.43 20.28 8.48
N VAL A 417 -4.28 21.11 7.88
CA VAL A 417 -4.33 22.55 8.17
C VAL A 417 -5.10 22.89 9.45
N ASP A 418 -5.77 21.92 10.07
CA ASP A 418 -6.54 22.12 11.31
C ASP A 418 -5.58 22.18 12.53
N PRO A 419 -5.51 23.33 13.23
CA PRO A 419 -4.69 23.45 14.43
C PRO A 419 -5.08 22.47 15.53
N VAL A 420 -6.33 21.98 15.57
CA VAL A 420 -6.78 20.97 16.55
C VAL A 420 -6.14 19.60 16.27
N VAL A 421 -6.02 19.21 15.00
CA VAL A 421 -5.35 17.95 14.62
C VAL A 421 -3.85 18.04 14.90
N LEU A 422 -3.22 19.16 14.56
CA LEU A 422 -1.78 19.35 14.77
C LEU A 422 -1.41 19.47 16.26
N SER A 423 -2.17 20.24 17.03
CA SER A 423 -1.99 20.31 18.49
C SER A 423 -2.28 18.98 19.18
N THR A 424 -3.26 18.19 18.70
CA THR A 424 -3.47 16.82 19.18
C THR A 424 -2.25 15.96 18.88
N ALA A 425 -1.69 16.00 17.67
CA ALA A 425 -0.47 15.26 17.31
C ALA A 425 0.75 15.67 18.15
N VAL A 426 0.89 16.95 18.53
CA VAL A 426 1.91 17.39 19.50
C VAL A 426 1.67 16.73 20.85
N VAL A 427 0.48 16.88 21.42
CA VAL A 427 0.14 16.41 22.77
C VAL A 427 0.27 14.88 22.86
N THR A 428 -0.25 14.13 21.89
CA THR A 428 -0.13 12.65 21.89
C THR A 428 1.32 12.20 21.70
N THR A 429 2.12 12.89 20.87
CA THR A 429 3.54 12.55 20.69
C THR A 429 4.36 12.81 21.96
N LEU A 430 4.11 13.94 22.64
CA LEU A 430 4.74 14.25 23.92
C LEU A 430 4.28 13.28 25.03
N ALA A 431 2.98 12.94 25.06
CA ALA A 431 2.46 11.93 25.99
C ALA A 431 3.11 10.55 25.74
N VAL A 432 3.28 10.12 24.49
CA VAL A 432 4.09 8.92 24.19
C VAL A 432 5.50 9.07 24.76
N GLU A 433 6.24 10.14 24.46
CA GLU A 433 7.61 10.32 24.95
C GLU A 433 7.75 10.30 26.48
N PHE A 434 6.86 11.00 27.20
CA PHE A 434 7.00 11.22 28.64
C PHE A 434 6.45 10.06 29.48
N ASP A 435 5.63 9.19 28.90
CA ASP A 435 4.97 8.10 29.60
C ASP A 435 5.81 6.82 29.54
N PRO A 436 6.40 6.34 30.65
CA PRO A 436 7.32 5.20 30.63
C PRO A 436 6.65 3.90 30.15
N GLN A 437 5.33 3.76 30.33
CA GLN A 437 4.57 2.58 29.89
C GLN A 437 4.47 2.48 28.36
N ALA A 438 4.70 3.58 27.62
CA ALA A 438 4.68 3.58 26.17
C ALA A 438 5.77 2.68 25.55
N ARG A 439 6.93 2.61 26.21
CA ARG A 439 8.03 1.71 25.81
C ARG A 439 7.71 0.25 26.11
N GLU A 440 6.99 -0.01 27.20
CA GLU A 440 6.53 -1.35 27.59
C GLU A 440 5.46 -1.86 26.63
N ALA A 441 4.54 -1.01 26.19
CA ALA A 441 3.48 -1.35 25.24
C ALA A 441 4.02 -1.80 23.86
N SER A 442 5.12 -1.21 23.37
CA SER A 442 5.84 -1.78 22.22
C SER A 442 7.26 -1.21 22.08
N ILE A 443 8.26 -1.95 22.59
CA ILE A 443 9.68 -1.58 22.44
C ILE A 443 10.09 -1.39 20.96
N PHE A 444 9.57 -2.21 20.04
CA PHE A 444 9.92 -2.12 18.62
C PHE A 444 9.42 -0.83 17.96
N TYR A 445 8.16 -0.44 18.20
CA TYR A 445 7.61 0.81 17.65
C TYR A 445 8.09 2.04 18.42
N TRP A 446 8.42 1.89 19.71
CA TRP A 446 9.10 2.90 20.52
C TRP A 446 10.46 3.28 19.93
N GLU A 447 11.39 2.34 19.80
CA GLU A 447 12.75 2.62 19.31
C GLU A 447 12.73 3.11 17.85
N ARG A 448 11.78 2.63 17.04
CA ARG A 448 11.60 3.07 15.65
C ARG A 448 11.09 4.52 15.52
N SER A 449 10.29 5.00 16.46
CA SER A 449 9.73 6.37 16.45
C SER A 449 10.63 7.41 17.12
N LEU A 450 11.65 6.99 17.88
CA LEU A 450 12.52 7.85 18.69
C LEU A 450 13.06 9.11 17.97
N PRO A 451 13.56 9.07 16.72
CA PRO A 451 14.08 10.27 16.06
C PRO A 451 13.00 11.32 15.76
N HIS A 452 11.75 10.88 15.60
CA HIS A 452 10.63 11.78 15.34
C HIS A 452 10.08 12.39 16.63
N ARG A 453 9.96 11.58 17.70
CA ARG A 453 9.47 12.05 19.00
C ARG A 453 10.41 13.10 19.63
N ARG A 454 11.72 12.84 19.64
CA ARG A 454 12.72 13.80 20.13
C ARG A 454 12.63 15.16 19.43
N ALA A 455 12.43 15.16 18.11
CA ALA A 455 12.29 16.41 17.36
C ALA A 455 11.03 17.21 17.73
N VAL A 456 9.96 16.56 18.22
CA VAL A 456 8.78 17.24 18.78
C VAL A 456 9.09 17.83 20.15
N VAL A 457 9.80 17.11 21.02
CA VAL A 457 10.26 17.63 22.33
C VAL A 457 11.15 18.86 22.14
N GLU A 458 12.17 18.75 21.30
CA GLU A 458 13.12 19.83 20.99
C GLU A 458 12.45 21.03 20.32
N ALA A 459 11.31 20.84 19.63
CA ALA A 459 10.52 21.94 19.09
C ALA A 459 9.56 22.55 20.14
N ALA A 460 8.96 21.73 21.00
CA ALA A 460 8.08 22.18 22.07
C ALA A 460 8.84 23.01 23.13
N GLU A 461 10.07 22.62 23.44
CA GLU A 461 10.97 23.34 24.37
C GLU A 461 11.52 24.65 23.78
N ARG A 462 11.31 24.93 22.48
CA ARG A 462 11.67 26.20 21.82
C ARG A 462 10.53 27.22 21.76
N ILE A 463 9.29 26.84 22.11
CA ILE A 463 8.14 27.75 22.14
C ILE A 463 8.33 28.78 23.28
N GLN A 464 8.12 30.06 22.98
CA GLN A 464 8.35 31.17 23.90
C GLN A 464 7.17 31.42 24.83
N ASP A 465 5.95 31.01 24.43
CA ASP A 465 4.76 31.06 25.29
C ASP A 465 4.97 30.30 26.62
N THR A 466 4.88 31.05 27.73
CA THR A 466 5.15 30.54 29.07
C THR A 466 4.08 29.56 29.55
N ALA A 467 2.85 29.65 29.04
CA ALA A 467 1.80 28.70 29.35
C ALA A 467 2.04 27.36 28.65
N VAL A 468 2.45 27.34 27.37
CA VAL A 468 2.91 26.12 26.67
C VAL A 468 4.08 25.50 27.42
N SER A 469 5.12 26.27 27.76
CA SER A 469 6.26 25.77 28.53
C SER A 469 5.86 25.16 29.89
N GLY A 470 4.91 25.77 30.60
CA GLY A 470 4.37 25.24 31.86
C GLY A 470 3.57 23.95 31.66
N LEU A 471 2.73 23.90 30.64
CA LEU A 471 1.88 22.76 30.30
C LEU A 471 2.68 21.56 29.77
N VAL A 472 3.78 21.79 29.04
CA VAL A 472 4.71 20.72 28.62
C VAL A 472 5.43 20.10 29.82
N ARG A 473 5.77 20.88 30.86
CA ARG A 473 6.30 20.35 32.12
C ARG A 473 5.23 19.57 32.90
N ALA A 474 4.02 20.13 33.04
CA ALA A 474 2.91 19.43 33.66
C ALA A 474 2.59 18.09 32.97
N LEU A 475 2.68 18.03 31.63
CA LEU A 475 2.49 16.80 30.86
C LEU A 475 3.63 15.80 31.08
N ARG A 476 4.85 16.29 31.33
CA ARG A 476 6.00 15.44 31.67
C ARG A 476 5.87 14.81 33.06
N ASP A 477 5.32 15.56 34.01
CA ASP A 477 5.10 15.11 35.39
C ASP A 477 3.84 14.21 35.51
N ALA A 478 2.80 14.50 34.72
CA ALA A 478 1.52 13.78 34.71
C ALA A 478 1.03 13.49 33.27
N PRO A 479 1.65 12.53 32.55
CA PRO A 479 1.34 12.26 31.14
C PRO A 479 -0.07 11.72 30.88
N ALA A 480 -0.79 11.29 31.93
CA ALA A 480 -2.14 10.74 31.87
C ALA A 480 -3.23 11.74 32.36
N ASP A 481 -2.91 13.01 32.60
CA ASP A 481 -3.88 14.03 33.05
C ASP A 481 -4.68 14.63 31.86
N PRO A 482 -6.00 14.39 31.75
CA PRO A 482 -6.79 14.91 30.63
C PRO A 482 -6.95 16.44 30.64
N ALA A 483 -6.85 17.09 31.81
CA ALA A 483 -6.93 18.54 31.91
C ALA A 483 -5.67 19.20 31.34
N VAL A 484 -4.49 18.60 31.58
CA VAL A 484 -3.22 19.04 30.97
C VAL A 484 -3.24 18.81 29.45
N HIS A 485 -3.66 17.63 28.99
CA HIS A 485 -3.82 17.34 27.55
C HIS A 485 -4.74 18.36 26.86
N ARG A 486 -5.90 18.63 27.46
CA ARG A 486 -6.89 19.58 26.94
C ARG A 486 -6.31 20.99 26.87
N SER A 487 -5.73 21.48 27.97
CA SER A 487 -5.20 22.84 28.09
C SER A 487 -4.04 23.07 27.13
N LEU A 488 -3.12 22.11 26.98
CA LEU A 488 -1.99 22.22 26.05
C LEU A 488 -2.47 22.21 24.59
N ARG A 489 -3.42 21.34 24.25
CA ARG A 489 -4.02 21.28 22.91
C ARG A 489 -4.72 22.60 22.55
N GLU A 490 -5.55 23.11 23.46
CA GLU A 490 -6.29 24.36 23.28
C GLU A 490 -5.32 25.54 23.14
N ARG A 491 -4.29 25.64 23.99
CA ARG A 491 -3.30 26.72 23.92
C ARG A 491 -2.48 26.71 22.63
N LEU A 492 -2.05 25.53 22.16
CA LEU A 492 -1.34 25.39 20.89
C LEU A 492 -2.25 25.75 19.70
N ALA A 493 -3.52 25.36 19.73
CA ALA A 493 -4.49 25.73 18.69
C ALA A 493 -4.80 27.23 18.68
N GLU A 494 -4.86 27.89 19.85
CA GLU A 494 -4.99 29.36 19.97
C GLU A 494 -3.80 30.09 19.35
N LEU A 495 -2.57 29.73 19.74
CA LEU A 495 -1.34 30.38 19.26
C LEU A 495 -1.20 30.24 17.74
N SER A 496 -1.55 29.08 17.18
CA SER A 496 -1.55 28.85 15.73
C SER A 496 -2.59 29.69 15.00
N ARG A 497 -3.80 29.88 15.56
CA ARG A 497 -4.84 30.75 14.98
C ARG A 497 -4.53 32.24 15.09
N ALA A 498 -3.92 32.66 16.20
CA ALA A 498 -3.53 34.04 16.43
C ALA A 498 -2.36 34.46 15.52
N GLY A 499 -1.44 33.53 15.26
CA GLY A 499 -0.22 33.77 14.52
C GLY A 499 0.83 34.55 15.31
N GLY A 500 2.08 34.53 14.83
CA GLY A 500 3.18 35.31 15.39
C GLY A 500 4.00 34.63 16.50
N GLU A 501 3.60 33.46 17.02
CA GLU A 501 4.44 32.68 17.93
C GLU A 501 5.61 32.01 17.17
N PRO A 502 6.88 32.32 17.46
CA PRO A 502 8.01 31.77 16.72
C PRO A 502 8.15 30.25 16.92
N GLY A 503 8.19 29.50 15.82
CA GLY A 503 8.46 28.06 15.84
C GLY A 503 7.24 27.15 16.01
N ILE A 504 6.01 27.70 16.12
CA ILE A 504 4.81 26.85 16.23
C ILE A 504 4.56 25.99 14.99
N ASP A 505 4.84 26.53 13.79
CA ASP A 505 4.74 25.78 12.53
C ASP A 505 5.80 24.67 12.41
N ASP A 506 6.98 24.89 13.01
CA ASP A 506 8.07 23.91 13.07
C ASP A 506 7.70 22.76 14.02
N LEU A 507 7.17 23.08 15.21
CA LEU A 507 6.60 22.12 16.16
C LEU A 507 5.49 21.27 15.51
N PHE A 508 4.54 21.91 14.83
CA PHE A 508 3.45 21.21 14.14
C PHE A 508 3.96 20.35 12.97
N THR A 509 4.98 20.82 12.23
CA THR A 509 5.66 20.03 11.19
C THR A 509 6.35 18.80 11.76
N HIS A 510 7.03 18.93 12.90
CA HIS A 510 7.66 17.81 13.60
C HIS A 510 6.62 16.83 14.15
N ALA A 511 5.53 17.31 14.74
CA ALA A 511 4.46 16.49 15.28
C ALA A 511 3.76 15.67 14.20
N TRP A 512 3.40 16.28 13.07
CA TRP A 512 2.82 15.53 11.98
C TRP A 512 3.78 14.50 11.36
N ARG A 513 5.08 14.82 11.31
CA ARG A 513 6.11 13.85 10.89
C ARG A 513 6.20 12.68 11.86
N ALA A 514 6.09 12.90 13.17
CA ALA A 514 6.02 11.83 14.16
C ALA A 514 4.76 10.98 13.95
N GLU A 515 3.60 11.61 13.85
CA GLU A 515 2.30 10.96 13.65
C GLU A 515 2.26 10.09 12.36
N SER A 516 2.83 10.60 11.26
CA SER A 516 2.90 9.89 9.97
C SER A 516 3.93 8.75 9.90
N ASN A 517 4.99 8.78 10.72
CA ASN A 517 6.09 7.81 10.66
C ASN A 517 6.13 6.86 11.87
N SER A 518 5.40 7.17 12.94
CA SER A 518 5.17 6.29 14.08
C SER A 518 4.08 5.25 13.79
N ARG A 519 4.21 4.09 14.43
CA ARG A 519 3.11 3.12 14.59
C ARG A 519 2.66 3.01 16.05
N LEU A 520 3.16 3.88 16.92
CA LEU A 520 2.79 4.01 18.32
C LEU A 520 2.18 5.40 18.52
N GLY A 521 0.91 5.45 18.88
CA GLY A 521 0.18 6.65 19.28
C GLY A 521 -0.34 6.55 20.71
N TYR A 522 -1.11 7.55 21.13
CA TYR A 522 -1.70 7.66 22.47
C TYR A 522 -3.20 7.94 22.34
N HIS A 523 -4.00 7.29 23.18
CA HIS A 523 -5.40 7.61 23.40
C HIS A 523 -5.62 7.94 24.87
N LEU A 524 -6.33 9.03 25.13
CA LEU A 524 -6.78 9.42 26.46
C LEU A 524 -8.24 9.89 26.36
N GLY A 525 -9.15 9.08 26.90
CA GLY A 525 -10.57 9.41 26.95
C GLY A 525 -10.84 10.69 27.76
N PRO A 526 -11.76 11.57 27.35
CA PRO A 526 -12.03 12.82 28.06
C PRO A 526 -12.61 12.64 29.46
N GLY A 527 -13.15 11.45 29.78
CA GLY A 527 -13.62 11.05 31.10
C GLY A 527 -12.65 10.13 31.86
N TYR A 528 -11.45 9.86 31.34
CA TYR A 528 -10.44 9.10 32.08
C TYR A 528 -10.01 9.87 33.33
N ASP A 529 -10.14 9.25 34.50
CA ASP A 529 -9.83 9.84 35.81
C ASP A 529 -8.70 9.10 36.55
N GLY A 530 -8.11 8.07 35.90
CA GLY A 530 -7.17 7.14 36.52
C GLY A 530 -7.75 6.31 37.66
N SER A 531 -9.05 6.43 37.96
CA SER A 531 -9.69 5.70 39.05
C SER A 531 -9.93 4.25 38.65
N ARG A 532 -10.05 3.40 39.67
CA ARG A 532 -10.33 1.97 39.52
C ARG A 532 -11.62 1.66 40.27
N PRO A 533 -12.81 1.88 39.65
CA PRO A 533 -14.09 1.60 40.30
C PRO A 533 -14.16 0.12 40.71
N GLY A 534 -14.22 -0.14 42.02
CA GLY A 534 -14.18 -1.49 42.58
C GLY A 534 -12.80 -2.05 42.92
N GLY A 535 -11.70 -1.32 42.63
CA GLY A 535 -10.32 -1.74 42.89
C GLY A 535 -9.67 -2.53 41.74
N ASP A 536 -8.53 -3.15 42.02
CA ASP A 536 -7.80 -3.97 41.04
C ASP A 536 -8.53 -5.31 40.81
N ILE A 537 -8.91 -5.59 39.57
CA ILE A 537 -9.45 -6.90 39.21
C ILE A 537 -8.33 -7.94 39.25
N THR A 538 -8.49 -9.02 40.03
CA THR A 538 -7.53 -10.13 40.11
C THR A 538 -8.07 -11.41 39.46
N ALA A 539 -7.20 -12.41 39.27
CA ALA A 539 -7.61 -13.72 38.75
C ALA A 539 -8.57 -14.43 39.72
N GLU A 540 -8.35 -14.30 41.04
CA GLU A 540 -9.20 -14.84 42.09
C GLU A 540 -10.60 -14.21 42.02
N GLY A 541 -10.67 -12.88 41.90
CA GLY A 541 -11.93 -12.13 41.77
C GLY A 541 -12.77 -12.51 40.55
N LEU A 542 -12.13 -12.86 39.43
CA LEU A 542 -12.82 -13.38 38.23
C LEU A 542 -13.24 -14.84 38.41
N SER A 543 -12.35 -15.69 38.95
CA SER A 543 -12.54 -17.15 39.00
C SER A 543 -13.74 -17.61 39.83
N GLY A 544 -14.20 -16.80 40.79
CA GLY A 544 -15.36 -17.09 41.65
C GLY A 544 -16.73 -16.94 40.98
N ARG A 545 -16.82 -16.47 39.73
CA ARG A 545 -18.11 -16.38 39.01
C ARG A 545 -18.47 -17.73 38.36
N PRO A 546 -19.73 -18.18 38.42
CA PRO A 546 -20.13 -19.42 37.75
C PRO A 546 -19.99 -19.26 36.24
N GLY A 547 -19.09 -20.04 35.64
CA GLY A 547 -19.07 -20.22 34.20
C GLY A 547 -20.40 -20.78 33.73
N GLY A 548 -21.11 -20.05 32.85
CA GLY A 548 -22.35 -20.52 32.22
C GLY A 548 -22.19 -21.88 31.52
N ALA A 549 -23.32 -22.54 31.23
CA ALA A 549 -23.33 -23.91 30.71
C ALA A 549 -22.42 -24.10 29.47
N VAL A 550 -21.56 -25.11 29.52
CA VAL A 550 -20.75 -25.55 28.37
C VAL A 550 -21.70 -26.07 27.28
N ALA A 551 -21.47 -25.71 26.02
CA ALA A 551 -22.30 -26.19 24.93
C ALA A 551 -22.14 -27.70 24.74
N GLY A 552 -23.26 -28.39 24.46
CA GLY A 552 -23.27 -29.84 24.22
C GLY A 552 -22.36 -30.26 23.06
N GLY A 553 -21.86 -31.50 23.11
CA GLY A 553 -20.86 -32.03 22.19
C GLY A 553 -21.37 -32.23 20.75
N GLY A 554 -21.29 -31.17 19.95
CA GLY A 554 -21.39 -31.20 18.49
C GLY A 554 -20.34 -30.29 17.85
N ASP A 555 -19.99 -30.57 16.61
CA ASP A 555 -19.00 -29.82 15.83
C ASP A 555 -19.47 -28.37 15.60
N ALA A 556 -18.51 -27.44 15.62
CA ALA A 556 -18.75 -26.01 15.39
C ALA A 556 -18.06 -25.54 14.10
N GLU A 557 -18.58 -24.49 13.48
CA GLU A 557 -17.95 -23.89 12.28
C GLU A 557 -16.62 -23.19 12.63
N ILE A 558 -16.53 -22.63 13.84
CA ILE A 558 -15.40 -21.81 14.30
C ILE A 558 -14.68 -22.46 15.49
N LEU A 559 -13.35 -22.45 15.46
CA LEU A 559 -12.50 -22.75 16.62
C LEU A 559 -11.70 -21.50 17.02
N VAL A 560 -11.92 -21.00 18.23
CA VAL A 560 -11.05 -20.00 18.86
C VAL A 560 -9.92 -20.73 19.57
N VAL A 561 -8.68 -20.49 19.17
CA VAL A 561 -7.47 -21.07 19.78
C VAL A 561 -6.73 -19.97 20.55
N VAL A 562 -6.65 -20.14 21.86
CA VAL A 562 -5.99 -19.22 22.78
C VAL A 562 -4.70 -19.86 23.32
N PRO A 563 -3.51 -19.49 22.79
CA PRO A 563 -2.23 -19.97 23.32
C PRO A 563 -1.93 -19.26 24.65
N PHE A 564 -1.57 -20.03 25.68
CA PHE A 564 -1.45 -19.48 27.04
C PHE A 564 -0.22 -19.98 27.80
N ARG A 565 0.34 -19.06 28.60
CA ARG A 565 1.27 -19.32 29.69
C ARG A 565 1.26 -18.17 30.69
N ASP A 566 1.30 -18.49 31.98
CA ASP A 566 1.62 -17.53 33.05
C ASP A 566 2.66 -18.15 34.00
N ARG A 567 3.77 -17.44 34.19
CA ARG A 567 4.82 -17.72 35.18
C ARG A 567 5.09 -16.51 36.09
N GLY A 568 4.24 -15.49 36.02
CA GLY A 568 4.42 -14.19 36.66
C GLY A 568 3.41 -13.92 37.77
N THR A 569 2.94 -12.68 37.84
CA THR A 569 2.13 -12.13 38.94
C THR A 569 0.63 -12.48 38.87
N GLY A 570 0.22 -13.47 38.08
CA GLY A 570 -1.19 -13.82 37.86
C GLY A 570 -1.96 -12.86 36.93
N ARG A 571 -1.32 -11.77 36.46
CA ARG A 571 -1.94 -10.79 35.55
C ARG A 571 -2.32 -11.40 34.20
N ARG A 572 -1.53 -12.34 33.67
CA ARG A 572 -1.85 -13.06 32.43
C ARG A 572 -3.03 -14.02 32.65
N LEU A 573 -3.09 -14.69 33.80
CA LEU A 573 -4.25 -15.51 34.16
C LEU A 573 -5.54 -14.68 34.32
N ARG A 574 -5.48 -13.50 34.95
CA ARG A 574 -6.60 -12.55 34.98
C ARG A 574 -7.07 -12.19 33.57
N ASN A 575 -6.13 -11.77 32.72
CA ASN A 575 -6.44 -11.38 31.34
C ASN A 575 -7.10 -12.54 30.59
N LEU A 576 -6.56 -13.76 30.70
CA LEU A 576 -7.17 -14.96 30.12
C LEU A 576 -8.61 -15.16 30.61
N LEU A 577 -8.86 -15.08 31.92
CA LEU A 577 -10.21 -15.25 32.46
C LEU A 577 -11.19 -14.19 31.92
N ALA A 578 -10.76 -12.93 31.83
CA ALA A 578 -11.55 -11.85 31.24
C ALA A 578 -11.82 -12.09 29.74
N CYS A 579 -10.80 -12.50 28.97
CA CYS A 579 -10.93 -12.91 27.57
C CYS A 579 -11.97 -14.04 27.41
N LEU A 580 -11.83 -15.13 28.16
CA LEU A 580 -12.72 -16.30 28.10
C LEU A 580 -14.15 -15.97 28.53
N MET A 581 -14.34 -15.10 29.52
CA MET A 581 -15.66 -14.61 29.92
C MET A 581 -16.28 -13.71 28.83
N SER A 582 -15.49 -12.85 28.19
CA SER A 582 -15.96 -12.03 27.06
C SER A 582 -16.34 -12.86 25.82
N LEU A 583 -15.62 -13.97 25.57
CA LEU A 583 -15.97 -14.97 24.56
C LEU A 583 -17.22 -15.80 24.90
N ARG A 584 -17.75 -15.72 26.12
CA ARG A 584 -19.03 -16.33 26.52
C ARG A 584 -20.19 -15.36 26.43
N ASP A 585 -19.95 -14.07 26.67
CA ASP A 585 -20.89 -12.98 26.40
C ASP A 585 -20.77 -12.51 24.94
N GLN A 586 -21.28 -13.35 24.02
CA GLN A 586 -21.31 -13.08 22.58
C GLN A 586 -22.74 -13.14 22.03
N SER A 587 -23.04 -12.31 21.03
CA SER A 587 -24.31 -12.35 20.28
C SER A 587 -24.38 -13.53 19.30
N ALA A 588 -23.23 -14.09 18.92
CA ALA A 588 -23.16 -15.31 18.12
C ALA A 588 -23.73 -16.52 18.90
N PRO A 589 -24.57 -17.37 18.30
CA PRO A 589 -25.08 -18.57 18.96
C PRO A 589 -23.93 -19.45 19.45
N ARG A 590 -23.93 -19.83 20.73
CA ARG A 590 -22.81 -20.59 21.36
C ARG A 590 -22.52 -21.94 20.69
N ALA A 591 -23.47 -22.49 19.93
CA ALA A 591 -23.27 -23.67 19.10
C ALA A 591 -22.27 -23.45 17.94
N SER A 592 -22.17 -22.23 17.40
CA SER A 592 -21.39 -21.90 16.19
C SER A 592 -19.88 -21.85 16.38
N TYR A 593 -19.38 -21.78 17.63
CA TYR A 593 -17.95 -21.72 17.93
C TYR A 593 -17.56 -22.55 19.16
N ARG A 594 -16.31 -23.02 19.20
CA ARG A 594 -15.67 -23.60 20.39
C ARG A 594 -14.45 -22.78 20.79
N VAL A 595 -14.15 -22.73 22.09
CA VAL A 595 -12.97 -22.08 22.65
C VAL A 595 -12.03 -23.14 23.22
N MET A 596 -10.83 -23.20 22.66
CA MET A 596 -9.73 -24.04 23.12
C MET A 596 -8.63 -23.17 23.75
N VAL A 597 -8.17 -23.54 24.94
CA VAL A 597 -6.93 -23.00 25.50
C VAL A 597 -5.83 -24.05 25.40
N VAL A 598 -4.68 -23.63 24.88
CA VAL A 598 -3.44 -24.42 24.83
C VAL A 598 -2.47 -23.86 25.86
N GLU A 599 -2.42 -24.48 27.03
CA GLU A 599 -1.46 -24.12 28.10
C GLU A 599 -0.11 -24.79 27.81
N THR A 600 0.96 -24.01 27.65
CA THR A 600 2.32 -24.56 27.43
C THR A 600 3.25 -24.18 28.58
N ASP A 601 3.66 -25.16 29.37
CA ASP A 601 4.61 -24.99 30.47
C ASP A 601 5.26 -26.34 30.83
N GLU A 602 6.04 -26.40 31.91
CA GLU A 602 6.55 -27.64 32.52
C GLU A 602 5.44 -28.42 33.25
N THR A 603 4.45 -27.71 33.82
CA THR A 603 3.30 -28.30 34.53
C THR A 603 2.01 -27.53 34.24
N PRO A 604 0.83 -28.18 34.25
CA PRO A 604 -0.46 -27.52 33.99
C PRO A 604 -0.92 -26.71 35.21
N ARG A 605 -0.39 -25.50 35.38
CA ARG A 605 -0.59 -24.64 36.55
C ARG A 605 -2.01 -24.11 36.65
N SER A 606 -2.60 -23.73 35.52
CA SER A 606 -3.86 -22.96 35.49
C SER A 606 -5.09 -23.79 35.13
N ARG A 607 -4.91 -25.06 34.76
CA ARG A 607 -5.97 -25.99 34.32
C ARG A 607 -7.26 -25.94 35.14
N ALA A 608 -7.16 -26.02 36.47
CA ALA A 608 -8.33 -26.05 37.35
C ALA A 608 -9.16 -24.76 37.29
N VAL A 609 -8.50 -23.62 37.12
CA VAL A 609 -9.10 -22.28 37.07
C VAL A 609 -9.65 -21.98 35.66
N ILE A 610 -8.96 -22.47 34.61
CA ILE A 610 -9.35 -22.24 33.20
C ILE A 610 -10.52 -23.12 32.77
N THR A 611 -10.50 -24.41 33.12
CA THR A 611 -11.45 -25.43 32.60
C THR A 611 -12.94 -25.02 32.68
N PRO A 612 -13.45 -24.38 33.75
CA PRO A 612 -14.84 -23.92 33.81
C PRO A 612 -15.26 -22.93 32.70
N TYR A 613 -14.30 -22.26 32.04
CA TYR A 613 -14.52 -21.15 31.10
C TYR A 613 -14.36 -21.52 29.61
N ILE A 614 -13.96 -22.74 29.29
CA ILE A 614 -13.62 -23.20 27.92
C ILE A 614 -14.46 -24.41 27.48
N ASP A 615 -14.31 -24.83 26.22
CA ASP A 615 -14.83 -26.11 25.74
C ASP A 615 -13.73 -27.19 25.70
N HIS A 616 -12.49 -26.81 25.36
CA HIS A 616 -11.37 -27.74 25.22
C HIS A 616 -10.11 -27.22 25.91
N TYR A 617 -9.55 -28.04 26.81
CA TYR A 617 -8.27 -27.79 27.46
C TYR A 617 -7.21 -28.71 26.84
N LEU A 618 -6.10 -28.15 26.39
CA LEU A 618 -4.94 -28.90 25.94
C LEU A 618 -3.69 -28.40 26.66
N PHE A 619 -2.85 -29.32 27.12
CA PHE A 619 -1.56 -29.02 27.72
C PHE A 619 -0.43 -29.57 26.85
N ALA A 620 0.52 -28.72 26.49
CA ALA A 620 1.68 -29.11 25.69
C ALA A 620 2.97 -28.81 26.47
N HIS A 621 3.71 -29.86 26.85
CA HIS A 621 4.88 -29.71 27.71
C HIS A 621 6.02 -28.98 27.00
N LYS A 622 6.46 -27.84 27.56
CA LYS A 622 7.62 -27.09 27.06
C LYS A 622 8.37 -26.36 28.17
N THR A 623 9.67 -26.61 28.23
CA THR A 623 10.65 -25.85 29.02
C THR A 623 11.15 -24.60 28.26
N GLY A 624 11.73 -23.65 29.00
CA GLY A 624 12.36 -22.45 28.43
C GLY A 624 11.38 -21.35 28.02
N HIS A 625 11.61 -20.73 26.85
CA HIS A 625 10.77 -19.65 26.34
C HIS A 625 9.38 -20.15 25.90
N PHE A 626 8.41 -19.23 25.82
CA PHE A 626 7.09 -19.51 25.25
C PHE A 626 7.24 -19.80 23.74
N ASN A 627 6.31 -20.51 23.12
CA ASN A 627 6.29 -20.65 21.66
C ASN A 627 4.84 -20.56 21.19
N LYS A 628 4.41 -19.33 20.90
CA LYS A 628 3.05 -19.00 20.44
C LYS A 628 2.71 -19.77 19.17
N SER A 629 3.59 -19.77 18.19
CA SER A 629 3.42 -20.50 16.92
C SER A 629 3.09 -21.98 17.12
N TRP A 630 3.88 -22.68 17.94
CA TRP A 630 3.69 -24.09 18.25
C TRP A 630 2.41 -24.32 19.05
N ALA A 631 2.13 -23.49 20.07
CA ALA A 631 0.89 -23.60 20.84
C ALA A 631 -0.36 -23.47 19.95
N VAL A 632 -0.36 -22.51 19.01
CA VAL A 632 -1.45 -22.33 18.03
C VAL A 632 -1.53 -23.53 17.09
N ASN A 633 -0.42 -23.97 16.50
CA ASN A 633 -0.40 -25.13 15.61
C ASN A 633 -0.89 -26.40 16.31
N VAL A 634 -0.45 -26.65 17.55
CA VAL A 634 -0.92 -27.78 18.37
C VAL A 634 -2.42 -27.69 18.57
N GLY A 635 -2.96 -26.51 18.91
CA GLY A 635 -4.41 -26.33 19.09
C GLY A 635 -5.25 -26.58 17.83
N VAL A 636 -4.77 -26.13 16.67
CA VAL A 636 -5.46 -26.36 15.39
C VAL A 636 -5.34 -27.80 14.92
N VAL A 637 -4.15 -28.41 15.01
CA VAL A 637 -3.89 -29.79 14.53
C VAL A 637 -4.52 -30.85 15.42
N ASN A 638 -4.59 -30.62 16.73
CA ASN A 638 -5.15 -31.56 17.71
C ASN A 638 -6.59 -31.17 18.13
N ALA A 639 -7.28 -30.37 17.32
CA ALA A 639 -8.68 -30.04 17.52
C ALA A 639 -9.55 -31.33 17.49
N PRO A 640 -10.52 -31.50 18.42
CA PRO A 640 -11.34 -32.72 18.46
C PRO A 640 -12.39 -32.80 17.34
N PHE A 641 -12.53 -31.74 16.54
CA PHE A 641 -13.38 -31.63 15.36
C PHE A 641 -12.64 -30.81 14.28
N ARG A 642 -13.19 -30.74 13.07
CA ARG A 642 -12.61 -29.95 11.96
C ARG A 642 -13.39 -28.64 11.74
N PRO A 643 -12.93 -27.49 12.28
CA PRO A 643 -13.57 -26.19 12.03
C PRO A 643 -13.43 -25.77 10.56
N GLU A 644 -14.36 -24.96 10.04
CA GLU A 644 -14.17 -24.23 8.78
C GLU A 644 -13.15 -23.10 8.96
N ALA A 645 -13.24 -22.37 10.07
CA ALA A 645 -12.41 -21.23 10.39
C ALA A 645 -11.81 -21.29 11.80
N VAL A 646 -10.58 -20.79 11.92
CA VAL A 646 -9.84 -20.64 13.17
C VAL A 646 -9.73 -19.15 13.49
N CYS A 647 -10.02 -18.78 14.73
CA CYS A 647 -9.64 -17.52 15.34
C CYS A 647 -8.43 -17.78 16.25
N ILE A 648 -7.25 -17.34 15.82
CA ILE A 648 -6.05 -17.30 16.64
C ILE A 648 -6.17 -16.04 17.50
N LEU A 649 -6.24 -16.18 18.83
CA LEU A 649 -6.55 -15.07 19.72
C LEU A 649 -5.63 -15.07 20.96
N ASP A 650 -4.91 -13.98 21.18
CA ASP A 650 -4.09 -13.84 22.38
C ASP A 650 -4.96 -13.72 23.64
N ALA A 651 -4.46 -14.29 24.74
CA ALA A 651 -5.14 -14.35 26.03
C ALA A 651 -5.46 -12.96 26.65
N ASP A 652 -4.90 -11.89 26.08
CA ASP A 652 -4.98 -10.52 26.58
C ASP A 652 -5.99 -9.66 25.83
N VAL A 653 -6.68 -10.22 24.83
CA VAL A 653 -7.77 -9.52 24.14
C VAL A 653 -9.05 -9.52 24.99
N LEU A 654 -9.66 -8.35 25.18
CA LEU A 654 -11.01 -8.22 25.72
C LEU A 654 -11.99 -8.03 24.56
N ALA A 655 -12.85 -9.02 24.31
CA ALA A 655 -13.77 -8.99 23.17
C ALA A 655 -15.07 -8.21 23.49
N ASP A 656 -15.52 -7.41 22.53
CA ASP A 656 -16.88 -6.88 22.52
C ASP A 656 -17.91 -8.00 22.23
N ARG A 657 -19.19 -7.77 22.51
CA ARG A 657 -20.27 -8.77 22.40
C ARG A 657 -20.52 -9.27 20.96
N ASP A 658 -20.21 -8.49 19.94
CA ASP A 658 -20.44 -8.85 18.53
C ASP A 658 -19.19 -9.42 17.83
N PHE A 659 -18.06 -9.53 18.54
CA PHE A 659 -16.76 -9.97 18.01
C PHE A 659 -16.83 -11.26 17.17
N ILE A 660 -17.42 -12.34 17.69
CA ILE A 660 -17.55 -13.61 16.94
C ILE A 660 -18.50 -13.45 15.75
N ALA A 661 -19.66 -12.78 15.95
CA ALA A 661 -20.68 -12.64 14.92
C ALA A 661 -20.18 -11.82 13.71
N ARG A 662 -19.54 -10.66 13.95
CA ARG A 662 -18.95 -9.82 12.89
C ARG A 662 -17.89 -10.58 12.10
N ASN A 663 -17.03 -11.33 12.78
CA ASN A 663 -15.92 -12.00 12.13
C ASN A 663 -16.32 -13.29 11.41
N ALA A 664 -17.36 -13.99 11.86
CA ALA A 664 -17.97 -15.08 11.13
C ALA A 664 -18.57 -14.60 9.80
N GLU A 665 -19.28 -13.46 9.79
CA GLU A 665 -19.90 -12.87 8.60
C GLU A 665 -18.86 -12.51 7.52
N ARG A 666 -17.65 -12.11 7.92
CA ARG A 666 -16.54 -11.82 6.99
C ARG A 666 -16.20 -13.02 6.10
N PHE A 667 -16.26 -14.26 6.60
CA PHE A 667 -16.04 -15.46 5.77
C PHE A 667 -17.18 -15.82 4.80
N ARG A 668 -18.37 -15.23 4.96
CA ARG A 668 -19.47 -15.36 3.98
C ARG A 668 -19.20 -14.53 2.72
N HIS A 669 -18.28 -13.57 2.78
CA HIS A 669 -17.80 -12.86 1.62
C HIS A 669 -16.94 -13.82 0.76
N SER A 670 -17.31 -13.95 -0.51
CA SER A 670 -16.67 -14.88 -1.44
C SER A 670 -15.20 -14.52 -1.66
N GLY A 671 -14.29 -15.43 -1.29
CA GLY A 671 -12.86 -15.30 -1.54
C GLY A 671 -12.01 -15.02 -0.29
N THR A 672 -12.57 -14.49 0.80
CA THR A 672 -11.82 -14.25 2.04
C THR A 672 -11.30 -15.56 2.63
N MET A 673 -9.97 -15.70 2.71
CA MET A 673 -9.28 -16.88 3.24
C MET A 673 -8.73 -16.65 4.64
N GLY A 674 -8.51 -15.40 5.02
CA GLY A 674 -8.31 -14.95 6.39
C GLY A 674 -8.38 -13.43 6.49
N HIS A 675 -8.33 -12.90 7.70
CA HIS A 675 -8.30 -11.46 7.94
C HIS A 675 -7.75 -11.10 9.33
N LEU A 676 -7.26 -9.87 9.46
CA LEU A 676 -7.19 -9.19 10.76
C LEU A 676 -8.49 -8.41 10.96
N SER A 677 -9.15 -8.59 12.10
CA SER A 677 -10.40 -7.89 12.43
C SER A 677 -10.21 -6.38 12.63
N TYR A 678 -8.98 -5.96 12.92
CA TYR A 678 -8.65 -4.65 13.46
C TYR A 678 -7.47 -4.02 12.71
N ARG A 679 -7.41 -2.69 12.74
CA ARG A 679 -6.30 -1.89 12.21
C ARG A 679 -5.44 -1.31 13.31
N ASP A 680 -6.08 -0.85 14.39
CA ASP A 680 -5.42 -0.22 15.51
C ASP A 680 -5.70 -1.03 16.78
N MET A 681 -4.65 -1.43 17.49
CA MET A 681 -4.72 -2.19 18.75
C MET A 681 -4.44 -1.25 19.92
N TRP A 682 -5.32 -1.28 20.91
CA TRP A 682 -5.33 -0.39 22.05
C TRP A 682 -4.74 -1.13 23.26
N CYS A 683 -3.44 -0.95 23.49
CA CYS A 683 -2.75 -1.50 24.65
C CYS A 683 -3.10 -0.66 25.88
N LEU A 684 -4.03 -1.17 26.70
CA LEU A 684 -4.55 -0.51 27.89
C LEU A 684 -3.49 -0.43 29.00
N ASP A 685 -3.63 0.56 29.86
CA ASP A 685 -2.97 0.55 31.16
C ASP A 685 -3.76 -0.28 32.20
N GLU A 686 -3.23 -0.44 33.40
CA GLU A 686 -3.87 -1.26 34.45
C GLU A 686 -5.21 -0.71 34.93
N ALA A 687 -5.37 0.62 34.98
CA ALA A 687 -6.63 1.26 35.40
C ALA A 687 -7.73 1.06 34.34
N SER A 688 -7.40 1.34 33.08
CA SER A 688 -8.31 1.14 31.94
C SER A 688 -8.61 -0.33 31.71
N THR A 689 -7.66 -1.23 31.98
CA THR A 689 -7.91 -2.68 31.97
C THR A 689 -8.95 -3.05 33.02
N SER A 690 -8.77 -2.64 34.27
CA SER A 690 -9.73 -2.94 35.34
C SER A 690 -11.12 -2.37 35.02
N ARG A 691 -11.18 -1.12 34.54
CA ARG A 691 -12.42 -0.44 34.10
C ARG A 691 -13.11 -1.15 32.94
N ALA A 692 -12.39 -1.46 31.85
CA ALA A 692 -12.96 -2.13 30.68
C ALA A 692 -13.49 -3.53 31.01
N ILE A 693 -12.81 -4.28 31.88
CA ILE A 693 -13.30 -5.57 32.38
C ILE A 693 -14.57 -5.36 33.24
N THR A 694 -14.64 -4.34 34.09
CA THR A 694 -15.85 -4.00 34.87
C THR A 694 -17.03 -3.66 33.95
N GLU A 695 -16.87 -2.74 33.00
CA GLU A 695 -17.91 -2.34 32.04
C GLU A 695 -18.42 -3.55 31.23
N ARG A 696 -17.52 -4.37 30.68
CA ARG A 696 -17.89 -5.56 29.89
C ARG A 696 -18.53 -6.67 30.73
N LEU A 697 -17.90 -7.05 31.85
CA LEU A 697 -18.21 -8.31 32.54
C LEU A 697 -18.99 -8.14 33.86
N TRP A 698 -18.99 -6.96 34.48
CA TRP A 698 -19.81 -6.67 35.66
C TRP A 698 -21.08 -5.89 35.30
N GLU A 699 -20.97 -4.86 34.47
CA GLU A 699 -22.09 -4.00 34.08
C GLU A 699 -22.83 -4.54 32.85
N GLY A 700 -22.17 -5.38 32.04
CA GLY A 700 -22.77 -6.05 30.88
C GLY A 700 -22.89 -5.14 29.66
N ALA A 701 -22.13 -4.06 29.59
CA ALA A 701 -22.02 -3.20 28.41
C ALA A 701 -21.55 -4.03 27.19
N PRO A 702 -22.08 -3.79 25.97
CA PRO A 702 -21.71 -4.58 24.79
C PRO A 702 -20.25 -4.41 24.38
N GLU A 703 -19.70 -3.20 24.59
CA GLU A 703 -18.30 -2.82 24.41
C GLU A 703 -17.87 -1.97 25.63
N ALA A 704 -16.55 -1.76 25.81
CA ALA A 704 -16.05 -0.85 26.84
C ALA A 704 -15.96 0.59 26.29
N ASP A 705 -16.27 1.59 27.11
CA ASP A 705 -16.36 2.97 26.66
C ASP A 705 -14.96 3.61 26.54
N ALA A 706 -14.46 3.71 25.30
CA ALA A 706 -13.21 4.40 24.97
C ALA A 706 -13.12 5.84 25.55
N GLY A 707 -14.25 6.50 25.84
CA GLY A 707 -14.31 7.80 26.52
C GLY A 707 -13.74 7.82 27.94
N HIS A 708 -13.63 6.67 28.60
CA HIS A 708 -13.09 6.52 29.95
C HIS A 708 -11.77 5.73 30.00
N LEU A 709 -11.19 5.35 28.85
CA LEU A 709 -9.96 4.55 28.77
C LEU A 709 -8.74 5.37 28.36
N ARG A 710 -7.57 4.92 28.81
CA ARG A 710 -6.23 5.31 28.38
C ARG A 710 -5.57 4.13 27.68
N ALA A 711 -4.95 4.36 26.53
CA ALA A 711 -4.31 3.31 25.74
C ALA A 711 -3.11 3.81 24.94
N PHE A 712 -2.12 2.94 24.77
CA PHE A 712 -1.10 3.08 23.73
C PHE A 712 -1.60 2.42 22.45
N VAL A 713 -1.74 3.20 21.38
CA VAL A 713 -2.38 2.73 20.14
C VAL A 713 -1.31 2.23 19.17
N LEU A 714 -1.25 0.91 18.98
CA LEU A 714 -0.39 0.29 17.98
C LEU A 714 -1.12 0.25 16.64
N ARG A 715 -0.57 0.95 15.63
CA ARG A 715 -1.19 1.15 14.31
C ARG A 715 -0.70 0.14 13.29
N ARG A 716 -1.63 -0.58 12.66
CA ARG A 716 -1.40 -1.72 11.75
C ARG A 716 -0.40 -2.76 12.30
N PRO A 717 -0.56 -3.28 13.54
CA PRO A 717 0.30 -4.33 14.05
C PRO A 717 -0.23 -5.70 13.58
N PRO A 718 0.57 -6.49 12.84
CA PRO A 718 0.17 -7.85 12.46
C PRO A 718 0.32 -8.76 13.68
N GLY A 719 -0.78 -9.34 14.18
CA GLY A 719 -0.77 -10.28 15.29
C GLY A 719 -2.06 -10.29 16.09
N CYS A 720 -1.94 -10.61 17.39
CA CYS A 720 -2.96 -10.56 18.45
C CYS A 720 -4.31 -11.27 18.22
N CYS A 721 -5.03 -10.93 17.15
CA CYS A 721 -6.23 -11.61 16.68
C CYS A 721 -6.14 -11.84 15.16
N VAL A 722 -6.05 -13.11 14.76
CA VAL A 722 -5.99 -13.51 13.34
C VAL A 722 -7.09 -14.52 13.04
N TRP A 723 -7.94 -14.21 12.07
CA TRP A 723 -8.97 -15.11 11.58
C TRP A 723 -8.50 -15.77 10.28
N VAL A 724 -8.68 -17.08 10.14
CA VAL A 724 -8.19 -17.82 8.97
C VAL A 724 -9.03 -19.06 8.72
N ARG A 725 -9.39 -19.35 7.47
CA ARG A 725 -9.98 -20.64 7.11
C ARG A 725 -8.97 -21.75 7.38
N THR A 726 -9.40 -22.85 8.00
CA THR A 726 -8.55 -24.00 8.33
C THR A 726 -7.79 -24.52 7.11
N SER A 727 -8.43 -24.47 5.92
CA SER A 727 -7.79 -24.82 4.64
C SER A 727 -6.67 -23.87 4.19
N ALA A 728 -6.70 -22.59 4.56
CA ALA A 728 -5.61 -21.65 4.30
C ALA A 728 -4.47 -21.84 5.31
N PHE A 729 -4.81 -21.98 6.60
CA PHE A 729 -3.85 -22.25 7.66
C PHE A 729 -2.92 -23.43 7.33
N HIS A 730 -3.50 -24.58 6.94
CA HIS A 730 -2.71 -25.74 6.52
C HIS A 730 -1.97 -25.52 5.19
N ARG A 731 -2.55 -24.77 4.23
CA ARG A 731 -1.91 -24.48 2.94
C ARG A 731 -0.61 -23.69 3.07
N ILE A 732 -0.52 -22.79 4.05
CA ILE A 732 0.71 -22.02 4.32
C ILE A 732 1.65 -22.70 5.31
N GLY A 733 1.30 -23.89 5.80
CA GLY A 733 2.08 -24.63 6.80
C GLY A 733 1.96 -24.09 8.22
N GLY A 734 0.82 -23.50 8.62
CA GLY A 734 0.59 -22.99 9.98
C GLY A 734 1.48 -21.82 10.38
N MET A 735 1.65 -21.59 11.68
CA MET A 735 2.64 -20.65 12.22
C MET A 735 4.05 -21.27 12.22
N ASP A 736 5.09 -20.46 12.12
CA ASP A 736 6.47 -20.95 12.12
C ASP A 736 6.94 -21.28 13.54
N GLU A 737 7.08 -22.57 13.83
CA GLU A 737 7.41 -23.10 15.16
C GLU A 737 8.87 -22.87 15.58
N ARG A 738 9.69 -22.21 14.76
CA ARG A 738 11.05 -21.80 15.14
C ARG A 738 11.06 -20.57 16.05
N PHE A 739 10.04 -19.72 15.98
CA PHE A 739 9.95 -18.53 16.83
C PHE A 739 9.74 -18.90 18.29
N GLU A 740 10.54 -18.31 19.18
CA GLU A 740 10.41 -18.47 20.63
C GLU A 740 10.27 -17.11 21.35
N GLY A 741 9.71 -17.13 22.54
CA GLY A 741 9.33 -15.93 23.28
C GLY A 741 8.27 -15.14 22.54
N TRP A 742 8.60 -13.91 22.18
CA TRP A 742 7.70 -12.93 21.58
C TRP A 742 8.42 -12.13 20.49
N GLY A 743 7.77 -11.95 19.35
CA GLY A 743 8.20 -11.04 18.29
C GLY A 743 8.64 -11.73 17.00
N GLY A 744 7.94 -11.39 15.91
CA GLY A 744 8.24 -11.80 14.54
C GLY A 744 7.33 -12.91 14.00
N GLU A 745 6.78 -13.76 14.87
CA GLU A 745 5.92 -14.90 14.54
C GLU A 745 4.63 -14.49 13.82
N ASP A 746 3.95 -13.49 14.37
CA ASP A 746 2.71 -12.96 13.82
C ASP A 746 2.93 -12.20 12.51
N ASN A 747 4.12 -11.58 12.36
CA ASN A 747 4.52 -10.91 11.11
C ASN A 747 4.74 -11.96 10.01
N ASP A 748 5.51 -13.01 10.29
CA ASP A 748 5.78 -14.10 9.35
C ASP A 748 4.49 -14.80 8.91
N PHE A 749 3.59 -15.10 9.85
CA PHE A 749 2.29 -15.70 9.54
C PHE A 749 1.43 -14.78 8.66
N ALA A 750 1.30 -13.49 9.02
CA ALA A 750 0.53 -12.53 8.23
C ALA A 750 1.10 -12.33 6.81
N TYR A 751 2.43 -12.23 6.66
CA TYR A 751 3.06 -12.12 5.34
C TYR A 751 2.91 -13.41 4.51
N ARG A 752 2.95 -14.60 5.13
CA ARG A 752 2.65 -15.87 4.42
C ARG A 752 1.19 -15.97 4.01
N MET A 753 0.26 -15.48 4.82
CA MET A 753 -1.16 -15.38 4.47
C MET A 753 -1.38 -14.46 3.26
N ASP A 754 -0.89 -13.21 3.30
CA ASP A 754 -1.05 -12.20 2.23
C ASP A 754 -0.37 -12.61 0.91
N THR A 755 0.73 -13.39 0.97
CA THR A 755 1.41 -13.91 -0.23
C THR A 755 0.78 -15.16 -0.84
N HIS A 756 -0.05 -15.91 -0.11
CA HIS A 756 -0.60 -17.21 -0.56
C HIS A 756 -2.13 -17.26 -0.65
N SER A 757 -2.83 -16.22 -0.19
CA SER A 757 -4.29 -16.20 -0.07
C SER A 757 -4.83 -14.78 0.11
N ALA A 758 -6.13 -14.57 -0.15
CA ALA A 758 -6.77 -13.29 0.17
C ALA A 758 -6.84 -13.09 1.69
N PHE A 759 -6.05 -12.13 2.18
CA PHE A 759 -5.93 -11.77 3.59
C PHE A 759 -6.39 -10.32 3.80
N ASP A 760 -7.60 -10.16 4.33
CA ASP A 760 -8.24 -8.84 4.45
C ASP A 760 -7.85 -8.12 5.76
N HIS A 761 -8.02 -6.80 5.79
CA HIS A 761 -7.85 -5.98 6.99
C HIS A 761 -9.09 -5.12 7.21
N TYR A 762 -9.56 -5.07 8.46
CA TYR A 762 -10.73 -4.29 8.87
C TYR A 762 -10.36 -3.30 9.98
N ASP A 763 -11.21 -2.31 10.24
CA ASP A 763 -10.94 -1.20 11.16
C ASP A 763 -11.65 -1.35 12.53
N ASP A 764 -11.96 -2.58 12.98
CA ASP A 764 -12.54 -2.77 14.33
C ASP A 764 -11.54 -2.30 15.41
N PRO A 765 -11.99 -1.81 16.58
CA PRO A 765 -11.13 -1.63 17.73
C PRO A 765 -10.74 -2.99 18.34
N LEU A 766 -9.48 -3.14 18.76
CA LEU A 766 -9.02 -4.29 19.54
C LEU A 766 -8.44 -3.84 20.88
N LEU A 767 -9.08 -4.20 21.99
CA LEU A 767 -8.58 -3.89 23.33
C LEU A 767 -7.61 -4.98 23.79
N HIS A 768 -6.34 -4.59 24.00
CA HIS A 768 -5.30 -5.44 24.57
C HIS A 768 -5.09 -5.04 26.02
N MET A 769 -5.48 -5.91 26.94
CA MET A 769 -5.37 -5.71 28.39
C MET A 769 -3.90 -5.59 28.83
N TYR A 770 -3.66 -4.82 29.89
CA TYR A 770 -2.33 -4.63 30.45
C TYR A 770 -1.75 -5.95 30.97
N HIS A 771 -0.48 -6.20 30.66
CA HIS A 771 0.36 -7.14 31.40
C HIS A 771 1.83 -6.66 31.35
N PRO A 772 2.67 -7.07 32.32
CA PRO A 772 4.10 -6.77 32.27
C PRO A 772 4.75 -7.37 31.00
N SER A 773 5.69 -6.66 30.39
CA SER A 773 6.40 -7.16 29.22
C SER A 773 7.15 -8.46 29.53
N SER A 774 6.98 -9.43 28.63
CA SER A 774 7.83 -10.60 28.51
C SER A 774 9.19 -10.23 27.89
N ALA A 775 10.18 -11.13 28.01
CA ALA A 775 11.50 -10.93 27.41
C ALA A 775 11.43 -11.03 25.87
N VAL A 776 11.46 -9.86 25.21
CA VAL A 776 11.62 -9.69 23.76
C VAL A 776 13.11 -9.61 23.37
N LEU A 777 13.95 -9.19 24.32
CA LEU A 777 15.39 -9.11 24.18
C LEU A 777 16.09 -10.28 24.87
N ARG A 778 17.26 -10.66 24.34
CA ARG A 778 18.27 -11.49 25.00
C ARG A 778 19.07 -10.65 26.01
N GLU A 779 19.92 -11.30 26.81
CA GLU A 779 20.79 -10.64 27.79
C GLU A 779 21.81 -9.67 27.15
N ASP A 780 22.16 -9.88 25.88
CA ASP A 780 23.01 -9.01 25.06
C ASP A 780 22.28 -7.77 24.49
N GLY A 781 20.95 -7.68 24.68
CA GLY A 781 20.11 -6.59 24.15
C GLY A 781 19.59 -6.79 22.72
N GLU A 782 19.92 -7.90 22.05
CA GLU A 782 19.39 -8.22 20.72
C GLU A 782 17.99 -8.87 20.77
N LEU A 783 17.24 -8.74 19.67
CA LEU A 783 15.90 -9.34 19.55
C LEU A 783 16.00 -10.88 19.53
N LEU A 784 15.21 -11.56 20.37
CA LEU A 784 15.28 -13.01 20.58
C LEU A 784 15.26 -13.82 19.27
N ASN A 785 14.37 -13.43 18.33
CA ASN A 785 14.14 -14.10 17.05
C ASN A 785 14.86 -13.46 15.84
N ALA A 786 15.80 -12.51 16.03
CA ALA A 786 16.51 -11.84 14.93
C ALA A 786 17.21 -12.80 13.94
N HIS A 787 17.55 -13.99 14.40
CA HIS A 787 18.22 -15.05 13.66
C HIS A 787 17.30 -15.85 12.71
N ILE A 788 15.97 -15.64 12.75
CA ILE A 788 14.99 -16.37 11.93
C ILE A 788 14.61 -15.49 10.73
N PRO A 789 15.00 -15.84 9.49
CA PRO A 789 14.62 -15.06 8.32
C PRO A 789 13.14 -15.29 7.98
N ALA A 790 12.36 -14.21 7.89
CA ALA A 790 10.95 -14.26 7.52
C ALA A 790 10.73 -14.94 6.16
N LEU A 791 9.54 -15.52 5.97
CA LEU A 791 9.12 -16.26 4.77
C LEU A 791 9.93 -17.51 4.43
N THR A 792 10.85 -17.96 5.29
CA THR A 792 11.62 -19.21 5.07
C THR A 792 10.91 -20.48 5.57
N TRP A 793 9.77 -20.33 6.25
CA TRP A 793 8.94 -21.47 6.66
C TRP A 793 8.21 -22.07 5.46
N LYS A 794 8.29 -23.39 5.29
CA LYS A 794 7.73 -24.09 4.13
C LYS A 794 6.34 -24.63 4.44
N ALA A 795 5.44 -24.55 3.46
CA ALA A 795 4.12 -25.19 3.52
C ALA A 795 4.18 -26.71 3.76
N SER A 796 5.30 -27.37 3.44
CA SER A 796 5.54 -28.80 3.68
C SER A 796 6.11 -29.12 5.08
N SER A 797 6.31 -28.14 5.95
CA SER A 797 6.79 -28.38 7.32
C SER A 797 5.73 -29.12 8.14
N ALA A 798 6.16 -30.11 8.91
CA ALA A 798 5.31 -30.69 9.95
C ALA A 798 5.02 -29.65 11.04
N ILE A 799 3.77 -29.59 11.50
CA ILE A 799 3.27 -28.66 12.51
C ILE A 799 2.39 -29.37 13.52
N GLY A 800 2.31 -28.80 14.73
CA GLY A 800 1.37 -29.20 15.77
C GLY A 800 1.68 -30.54 16.46
N ASP A 801 2.92 -31.03 16.35
CA ASP A 801 3.36 -32.18 17.15
C ASP A 801 3.42 -31.80 18.63
N LEU A 802 2.52 -32.39 19.40
CA LEU A 802 2.37 -32.20 20.85
C LEU A 802 3.65 -32.54 21.64
N ASN A 803 4.50 -33.41 21.10
CA ASN A 803 5.71 -33.89 21.79
C ASN A 803 7.00 -33.22 21.29
N ARG A 804 6.93 -32.25 20.37
CA ARG A 804 8.10 -31.59 19.76
C ARG A 804 9.14 -31.06 20.76
N PHE A 805 8.71 -30.63 21.95
CA PHE A 805 9.55 -30.12 23.03
C PHE A 805 9.50 -30.97 24.31
N ALA A 806 8.99 -32.20 24.22
CA ALA A 806 9.09 -33.17 25.31
C ALA A 806 10.52 -33.75 25.37
N ALA A 807 11.04 -33.98 26.57
CA ALA A 807 12.32 -34.67 26.72
C ALA A 807 12.20 -36.14 26.23
N PRO A 808 13.26 -36.74 25.64
CA PRO A 808 13.27 -38.15 25.29
C PRO A 808 13.00 -39.02 26.53
N LYS A 809 12.08 -39.98 26.42
CA LYS A 809 11.66 -40.82 27.57
C LYS A 809 12.72 -41.82 28.05
N ASP A 810 13.83 -41.96 27.33
CA ASP A 810 14.84 -43.02 27.54
C ASP A 810 16.21 -42.50 28.01
N ALA A 811 16.25 -41.35 28.71
CA ALA A 811 17.41 -40.96 29.49
C ALA A 811 17.34 -41.57 30.90
N GLY A 812 18.00 -42.72 31.10
CA GLY A 812 18.18 -43.33 32.43
C GLY A 812 18.94 -42.40 33.39
N PRO A 813 18.91 -42.69 34.71
CA PRO A 813 19.54 -41.82 35.71
C PRO A 813 21.04 -41.66 35.42
N VAL A 814 21.45 -40.42 35.15
CA VAL A 814 22.86 -40.06 35.01
C VAL A 814 23.50 -40.18 36.40
N ALA A 815 24.47 -41.08 36.52
CA ALA A 815 25.25 -41.24 37.74
C ALA A 815 26.11 -40.00 38.00
N ASP A 816 26.28 -39.66 39.28
CA ASP A 816 27.11 -38.53 39.71
C ASP A 816 28.53 -38.64 39.16
N ALA A 817 28.98 -37.59 38.45
CA ALA A 817 30.35 -37.48 37.99
C ALA A 817 31.20 -36.80 39.07
N GLU A 818 32.05 -37.59 39.72
CA GLU A 818 33.00 -37.12 40.74
C GLU A 818 33.94 -36.03 40.19
N GLU A 819 34.22 -35.02 41.02
CA GLU A 819 35.29 -34.05 40.75
C GLU A 819 36.65 -34.76 40.67
N GLN A 820 37.44 -34.48 39.63
CA GLN A 820 38.88 -34.75 39.63
C GLN A 820 39.68 -33.44 39.44
N PRO A 821 40.84 -33.29 40.11
CA PRO A 821 41.42 -31.98 40.38
C PRO A 821 42.45 -31.52 39.33
N ALA A 822 42.78 -30.24 39.39
CA ALA A 822 43.65 -29.56 38.43
C ALA A 822 45.07 -30.15 38.32
N GLY A 823 45.55 -30.31 37.08
CA GLY A 823 46.93 -30.67 36.76
C GLY A 823 47.82 -29.44 36.53
N THR A 824 48.94 -29.38 37.25
CA THR A 824 50.00 -28.35 37.19
C THR A 824 50.80 -28.42 35.87
N PRO A 825 51.28 -27.30 35.28
CA PRO A 825 52.04 -27.33 34.03
C PRO A 825 53.54 -27.58 34.23
N ALA A 826 54.16 -28.34 33.32
CA ALA A 826 55.60 -28.37 33.06
C ALA A 826 55.89 -29.00 31.68
N GLY A 827 56.80 -28.41 30.90
CA GLY A 827 57.26 -28.94 29.60
C GLY A 827 57.24 -27.89 28.49
#